data_AF-A0A2M7A8Z4-F1
#
_entry.id   AF-A0A2M7A8Z4-F1
#
_cell.length_a   1.000
_cell.length_b   1.000
_cell.length_c   1.000
_cell.angle_alpha   90.00
_cell.angle_beta   90.00
_cell.angle_gamma   90.00
#
_symmetry.space_group_name_H-M   'P 1'
#
loop_
_entity.id
_entity.type
_entity.pdbx_description
1 polymer ?
#
loop_
_entity_poly.entity_id
_entity_poly.type
_entity_poly.pdbx_seq_one_letter_code
_entity_poly.pdbx_strand_id
1 'polypeptide(L)'
;MRRVPLITSRRRHGMKSTLTGLARSAVALAVVVLLAPGLALVAADEIEDDHALSLEFQTTHTKWAQPYALGKTRVLYFSSGLDTDPRHVIELMQRFDVVADAVFWPHPEVDKDLHGGQRGHQRLLRLLQEKVDVFIFNKIPPTRLSSEEQYKLLRAVTEGAGLVLIGCRDDRVFLPTGKLAETTPSLGGAVPASAYQIKKGRGVLLAEYPKSPYRVGWETSYDYWQEQFGRAVLWAAGKNPQTRFRVSVEPQAITRDEGQTAKVKVEWTGARADGKLSVTVLVRREDGTVFPLKSQSGLDVQGAFECPLPPLRAGAYHVDVRTRSDRGVEGWSAAPFTVQTSNRLELKLERNWCEENETLAGEVSLNTMGVGGNSVVVNLRDRRDRILKQVILKPDRLSAHFRFSIAPWMPMLLRVEAVLLQGKAEVLAVDQYVRVTKRNRGQWNFLMWDYPRGSLSPYGEESMANLGTSLQLSWGTPPVEAAAYDIAWVPYTTWIGNTKDANGVMTPTCWNNEMEIAKVVDDVVKVHPASRQHGVFVYSLGDEIMTRGACVHPACLEAYRKYLKQEYGSINALNASWGTACKDFSEVTLSSSTDSDEGEALRSNHYPRWFDRQAFHSYNFVNYATRYRDSFRQLDPQARTGFEGAGGFGDDLDLIIRTLTFWSPYPGPGDEVVRSLAPRDFPRANWMGYTKDATSLLRVFWRMVTRGMDSVWWWRWDCLGPFNGFLAPHLGPWPATKEMVEDTKVVRDGLGTLLINSQMVDQGIALYYSYPSYYANRIGDGPSFGDYTVAHTAWFSAIRELGLQFHHVSDRMLRLGEWKSAQDKALVLPQAEAIGPAEAKVMGDFVRAGGTLIADVRPGLYDGHCKPLDKGVLGGLFGVTRKPSASAVMAPAKIAGTLANQSVNFEGVSLKCDPSVVVAGGTALGSAQDAPLCIVNKVGKGQTILLNFSMTNYPALGASQTPEAAADLMRAILASAGVAPTVEARDQKGQRFRNLETVRWRNGSTDLIALFRETGAQEEARIKLPSPCYVYDLRQRRSLGRQREFTTTIIPSRAIFFALTPSSVQGARLAVSPSRAHQGDIVSVKLQVPKAEGLYAVKLSAVAPSGKEVEWFSPVVMVGRQEVETPFPIAVNDPKGTWAVRATELFTNATTQVQVAVR
;
A
#
# COMPACT_ATOMS: atom_id res chain seq x y z
N MET A 1 -3.50 15.35 -19.72
CA MET A 1 -2.50 15.20 -18.65
C MET A 1 -1.98 16.59 -18.26
N ARG A 2 -2.59 17.26 -17.28
CA ARG A 2 -1.98 18.43 -16.64
C ARG A 2 -1.03 17.91 -15.56
N ARG A 3 0.28 18.03 -15.81
CA ARG A 3 1.34 17.84 -14.80
C ARG A 3 1.10 18.88 -13.70
N VAL A 4 0.90 18.45 -12.46
CA VAL A 4 0.98 19.33 -11.27
C VAL A 4 2.41 19.23 -10.73
N PRO A 5 3.02 20.33 -10.26
CA PRO A 5 4.40 20.32 -9.79
C PRO A 5 4.50 19.61 -8.44
N LEU A 6 5.55 18.81 -8.27
CA LEU A 6 6.05 18.40 -6.95
C LEU A 6 6.25 19.67 -6.10
N ILE A 7 5.45 19.81 -5.05
CA ILE A 7 5.62 20.88 -4.06
C ILE A 7 6.81 20.50 -3.18
N THR A 8 8.02 20.78 -3.67
CA THR A 8 9.16 21.06 -2.79
C THR A 8 9.18 22.58 -2.58
N SER A 9 8.68 23.05 -1.43
CA SER A 9 8.69 24.47 -1.10
C SER A 9 10.12 24.94 -0.78
N ARG A 10 10.92 25.21 -1.81
CA ARG A 10 12.11 26.07 -1.73
C ARG A 10 12.18 26.95 -2.97
N ARG A 11 11.39 28.03 -3.00
CA ARG A 11 11.67 29.19 -3.86
C ARG A 11 11.95 30.40 -2.98
N ARG A 12 13.23 30.65 -2.74
CA ARG A 12 13.76 32.00 -2.47
C ARG A 12 13.50 32.82 -3.73
N HIS A 13 12.85 33.98 -3.64
CA HIS A 13 13.14 35.19 -4.44
C HIS A 13 12.60 36.39 -3.65
N GLY A 14 13.41 37.44 -3.55
CA GLY A 14 13.21 38.55 -2.63
C GLY A 14 12.27 39.63 -3.15
N MET A 15 11.52 40.23 -2.23
CA MET A 15 11.06 41.61 -2.30
C MET A 15 10.93 42.15 -0.87
N LYS A 16 11.43 43.38 -0.67
CA LYS A 16 11.53 44.08 0.62
C LYS A 16 10.17 44.64 1.07
N SER A 17 9.97 44.69 2.39
CA SER A 17 8.95 45.46 3.18
C SER A 17 7.48 45.07 2.95
N THR A 18 6.61 44.87 3.94
CA THR A 18 6.46 45.47 5.27
C THR A 18 5.99 44.44 6.31
N LEU A 19 6.55 44.53 7.52
CA LEU A 19 6.16 43.76 8.71
C LEU A 19 4.82 44.26 9.26
N THR A 20 3.82 43.38 9.38
CA THR A 20 2.85 43.22 10.48
C THR A 20 1.63 42.42 9.97
N GLY A 21 1.46 41.17 10.41
CA GLY A 21 0.25 40.39 10.06
C GLY A 21 0.40 38.87 9.91
N LEU A 22 1.57 38.28 10.18
CA LEU A 22 1.80 36.83 10.10
C LEU A 22 2.38 36.31 11.43
N ALA A 23 1.51 36.14 12.43
CA ALA A 23 1.89 35.56 13.72
C ALA A 23 0.84 34.58 14.30
N ARG A 24 -0.13 34.09 13.52
CA ARG A 24 -1.20 33.19 14.05
C ARG A 24 -1.45 31.89 13.29
N SER A 25 -0.63 31.52 12.31
CA SER A 25 -0.76 30.24 11.59
C SER A 25 0.34 29.22 11.93
N ALA A 26 1.08 29.41 13.03
CA ALA A 26 2.27 28.61 13.37
C ALA A 26 2.00 27.37 14.25
N VAL A 27 0.75 27.03 14.62
CA VAL A 27 0.48 25.93 15.57
C VAL A 27 0.02 24.63 14.88
N ALA A 28 -0.37 24.65 13.60
CA ALA A 28 -0.67 23.42 12.85
C ALA A 28 0.57 22.78 12.16
N LEU A 29 1.74 23.41 12.26
CA LEU A 29 2.99 22.89 11.69
C LEU A 29 3.83 22.07 12.70
N ALA A 30 3.39 21.95 13.97
CA ALA A 30 4.19 21.36 15.04
C ALA A 30 4.19 19.82 15.09
N VAL A 31 3.42 19.13 14.24
CA VAL A 31 3.44 17.64 14.16
C VAL A 31 4.07 17.12 12.84
N VAL A 32 4.48 18.02 11.93
CA VAL A 32 5.29 17.67 10.75
C VAL A 32 6.71 18.27 10.80
N VAL A 33 7.03 19.13 11.78
CA VAL A 33 8.37 19.73 11.96
C VAL A 33 9.34 18.85 12.78
N LEU A 34 9.20 17.52 12.70
CA LEU A 34 10.33 16.60 12.89
C LEU A 34 10.93 16.08 11.57
N LEU A 35 10.45 16.56 10.42
CA LEU A 35 11.06 16.28 9.11
C LEU A 35 11.26 17.60 8.34
N ALA A 36 12.24 18.39 8.77
CA ALA A 36 12.81 19.40 7.89
C ALA A 36 13.63 18.70 6.79
N PRO A 37 13.37 18.90 5.48
CA PRO A 37 14.32 18.50 4.45
C PRO A 37 15.41 19.58 4.41
N GLY A 38 16.55 19.28 5.01
CA GLY A 38 17.69 20.19 5.11
C GLY A 38 18.96 19.49 5.54
N LEU A 39 19.51 18.68 4.63
CA LEU A 39 20.86 18.09 4.68
C LEU A 39 21.12 17.17 5.89
N ALA A 40 20.33 16.11 6.03
CA ALA A 40 20.85 14.92 6.69
C ALA A 40 21.98 14.36 5.80
N LEU A 41 23.21 14.37 6.31
CA LEU A 41 24.38 13.77 5.66
C LEU A 41 24.16 12.24 5.58
N VAL A 42 23.74 11.74 4.41
CA VAL A 42 23.63 10.29 4.07
C VAL A 42 24.93 9.59 4.40
N ALA A 43 24.94 8.61 5.31
CA ALA A 43 26.15 7.95 5.79
C ALA A 43 26.96 7.29 4.64
N ALA A 44 28.27 7.08 4.83
CA ALA A 44 29.14 6.62 3.73
C ALA A 44 28.90 5.16 3.32
N ASP A 45 28.34 4.35 4.22
CA ASP A 45 27.77 3.03 3.98
C ASP A 45 26.41 3.12 3.27
N GLU A 46 25.53 4.02 3.75
CA GLU A 46 24.20 4.24 3.16
C GLU A 46 24.26 4.62 1.68
N ILE A 47 25.23 5.47 1.28
CA ILE A 47 25.38 5.88 -0.14
C ILE A 47 25.82 4.73 -1.06
N GLU A 48 26.55 3.73 -0.53
CA GLU A 48 26.91 2.54 -1.30
C GLU A 48 25.70 1.62 -1.46
N ASP A 49 24.94 1.38 -0.40
CA ASP A 49 23.72 0.57 -0.44
C ASP A 49 22.68 1.17 -1.39
N ASP A 50 22.48 2.49 -1.35
CA ASP A 50 21.54 3.22 -2.21
C ASP A 50 21.89 3.12 -3.71
N HIS A 51 23.17 2.86 -4.04
CA HIS A 51 23.66 2.70 -5.41
C HIS A 51 23.94 1.24 -5.78
N ALA A 52 23.66 0.29 -4.89
CA ALA A 52 24.01 -1.10 -5.07
C ALA A 52 23.19 -1.75 -6.20
N LEU A 53 23.85 -2.63 -6.93
CA LEU A 53 23.23 -3.49 -7.93
C LEU A 53 23.16 -4.91 -7.40
N SER A 54 22.05 -5.61 -7.65
CA SER A 54 21.86 -6.98 -7.20
C SER A 54 21.24 -7.86 -8.28
N LEU A 55 21.71 -9.11 -8.35
CA LEU A 55 21.18 -10.17 -9.21
C LEU A 55 20.18 -11.08 -8.49
N GLU A 56 19.81 -10.76 -7.25
CA GLU A 56 18.88 -11.56 -6.44
C GLU A 56 17.53 -11.76 -7.13
N PHE A 57 16.98 -10.69 -7.72
CA PHE A 57 15.77 -10.76 -8.53
C PHE A 57 16.11 -11.12 -9.99
N GLN A 58 15.89 -12.38 -10.36
CA GLN A 58 16.15 -12.90 -11.71
C GLN A 58 14.92 -12.80 -12.60
N THR A 59 15.13 -12.31 -13.83
CA THR A 59 14.09 -12.26 -14.88
C THR A 59 14.31 -13.39 -15.89
N THR A 60 13.34 -13.64 -16.76
CA THR A 60 13.55 -14.56 -17.89
C THR A 60 14.50 -13.92 -18.89
N HIS A 61 15.60 -14.61 -19.23
CA HIS A 61 16.65 -14.06 -20.09
C HIS A 61 17.40 -15.14 -20.87
N THR A 62 17.99 -14.73 -22.00
CA THR A 62 19.01 -15.53 -22.68
C THR A 62 20.39 -15.14 -22.17
N LYS A 63 21.18 -16.12 -21.73
CA LYS A 63 22.62 -15.94 -21.50
C LYS A 63 23.33 -15.80 -22.84
N TRP A 64 23.38 -14.58 -23.37
CA TRP A 64 23.95 -14.25 -24.67
C TRP A 64 25.46 -14.40 -24.68
N ALA A 65 26.14 -13.93 -23.63
CA ALA A 65 27.58 -14.04 -23.48
C ALA A 65 27.98 -14.20 -22.00
N GLN A 66 27.48 -15.26 -21.35
CA GLN A 66 27.75 -15.54 -19.93
C GLN A 66 28.01 -17.05 -19.70
N PRO A 67 29.24 -17.48 -19.38
CA PRO A 67 30.47 -16.68 -19.39
C PRO A 67 30.90 -16.27 -20.80
N TYR A 68 31.64 -15.17 -20.96
CA TYR A 68 32.17 -14.68 -22.23
C TYR A 68 33.65 -15.01 -22.39
N ALA A 69 34.05 -15.48 -23.58
CA ALA A 69 35.42 -15.95 -23.83
C ALA A 69 36.50 -14.86 -23.72
N LEU A 70 36.15 -13.58 -23.84
CA LEU A 70 37.07 -12.44 -23.65
C LEU A 70 37.04 -11.85 -22.23
N GLY A 71 36.40 -12.56 -21.29
CA GLY A 71 36.33 -12.19 -19.89
C GLY A 71 35.34 -11.05 -19.59
N LYS A 72 35.32 -10.66 -18.31
CA LYS A 72 34.37 -9.69 -17.75
C LYS A 72 34.62 -8.28 -18.28
N THR A 73 33.54 -7.50 -18.46
CA THR A 73 33.59 -6.08 -18.83
C THR A 73 33.22 -5.19 -17.65
N ARG A 74 34.09 -4.27 -17.25
CA ARG A 74 33.83 -3.33 -16.14
C ARG A 74 33.10 -2.09 -16.64
N VAL A 75 31.92 -1.83 -16.09
CA VAL A 75 31.01 -0.76 -16.51
C VAL A 75 30.79 0.24 -15.38
N LEU A 76 30.77 1.53 -15.71
CA LEU A 76 30.20 2.56 -14.83
C LEU A 76 28.93 3.12 -15.47
N TYR A 77 27.80 2.93 -14.80
CA TYR A 77 26.46 3.21 -15.31
C TYR A 77 25.84 4.45 -14.66
N PHE A 78 25.31 5.36 -15.47
CA PHE A 78 24.68 6.61 -15.03
C PHE A 78 23.22 6.61 -15.46
N SER A 79 22.29 6.79 -14.52
CA SER A 79 20.85 6.76 -14.83
C SER A 79 20.01 7.58 -13.84
N SER A 80 18.73 7.75 -14.18
CA SER A 80 17.71 8.09 -13.20
C SER A 80 17.59 6.98 -12.16
N GLY A 81 17.39 7.31 -10.89
CA GLY A 81 17.04 6.41 -9.79
C GLY A 81 15.53 6.16 -9.66
N LEU A 82 14.76 6.53 -10.69
CA LEU A 82 13.30 6.55 -10.70
C LEU A 82 12.77 5.46 -11.63
N ASP A 83 11.61 4.91 -11.28
CA ASP A 83 10.91 3.92 -12.10
C ASP A 83 11.81 2.72 -12.44
N THR A 84 11.64 2.12 -13.62
CA THR A 84 12.41 0.94 -14.04
C THR A 84 13.72 1.25 -14.77
N ASP A 85 14.06 2.52 -14.99
CA ASP A 85 15.28 2.94 -15.70
C ASP A 85 16.60 2.37 -15.10
N PRO A 86 16.79 2.31 -13.77
CA PRO A 86 17.99 1.72 -13.19
C PRO A 86 18.17 0.23 -13.50
N ARG A 87 17.07 -0.50 -13.73
CA ARG A 87 17.09 -1.96 -13.85
C ARG A 87 17.82 -2.45 -15.10
N HIS A 88 17.92 -1.61 -16.14
CA HIS A 88 18.48 -2.02 -17.44
C HIS A 88 19.93 -2.51 -17.39
N VAL A 89 20.77 -2.01 -16.49
CA VAL A 89 22.15 -2.50 -16.33
C VAL A 89 22.20 -3.86 -15.64
N ILE A 90 21.26 -4.16 -14.74
CA ILE A 90 21.15 -5.50 -14.14
C ILE A 90 20.70 -6.51 -15.21
N GLU A 91 19.76 -6.12 -16.07
CA GLU A 91 19.33 -6.97 -17.20
C GLU A 91 20.50 -7.28 -18.16
N LEU A 92 21.42 -6.34 -18.33
CA LEU A 92 22.66 -6.55 -19.08
C LEU A 92 23.59 -7.53 -18.34
N MET A 93 23.77 -7.39 -17.03
CA MET A 93 24.58 -8.29 -16.19
C MET A 93 24.06 -9.74 -16.16
N GLN A 94 22.76 -9.95 -16.34
CA GLN A 94 22.16 -11.29 -16.42
C GLN A 94 22.41 -11.98 -17.76
N ARG A 95 22.69 -11.21 -18.81
CA ARG A 95 22.84 -11.71 -20.19
C ARG A 95 24.29 -11.79 -20.63
N PHE A 96 25.16 -10.96 -20.05
CA PHE A 96 26.56 -10.77 -20.43
C PHE A 96 27.46 -10.81 -19.18
N ASP A 97 28.72 -11.23 -19.34
CA ASP A 97 29.77 -11.11 -18.31
C ASP A 97 30.15 -9.63 -18.08
N VAL A 98 29.25 -8.88 -17.45
CA VAL A 98 29.41 -7.48 -17.07
C VAL A 98 29.48 -7.38 -15.55
N VAL A 99 30.42 -6.58 -15.07
CA VAL A 99 30.47 -6.12 -13.67
C VAL A 99 30.27 -4.62 -13.71
N ALA A 100 29.22 -4.14 -13.06
CA ALA A 100 28.85 -2.74 -13.12
C ALA A 100 28.81 -2.10 -11.73
N ASP A 101 29.23 -0.84 -11.68
CA ASP A 101 28.89 0.11 -10.62
C ASP A 101 27.92 1.15 -11.20
N ALA A 102 27.02 1.68 -10.37
CA ALA A 102 26.00 2.64 -10.80
C ALA A 102 26.02 3.94 -10.00
N VAL A 103 25.54 5.00 -10.65
CA VAL A 103 25.44 6.37 -10.12
C VAL A 103 24.07 6.93 -10.54
N PHE A 104 23.28 7.38 -9.56
CA PHE A 104 21.87 7.70 -9.76
C PHE A 104 21.53 9.16 -9.44
N TRP A 105 20.66 9.74 -10.27
CA TRP A 105 19.92 10.95 -9.93
C TRP A 105 18.53 10.57 -9.44
N PRO A 106 18.10 10.96 -8.22
CA PRO A 106 16.81 10.54 -7.67
C PRO A 106 15.63 10.85 -8.60
N HIS A 107 15.52 12.11 -9.03
CA HIS A 107 14.54 12.53 -10.02
C HIS A 107 15.16 13.60 -10.96
N PRO A 108 15.79 13.23 -12.09
CA PRO A 108 16.60 14.14 -12.92
C PRO A 108 15.90 15.41 -13.45
N GLU A 109 14.57 15.38 -13.57
CA GLU A 109 13.76 16.54 -13.98
C GLU A 109 13.55 17.57 -12.84
N VAL A 110 13.72 17.15 -11.58
CA VAL A 110 13.38 17.93 -10.38
C VAL A 110 14.64 18.20 -9.58
N ASP A 111 15.45 17.17 -9.38
CA ASP A 111 16.73 17.25 -8.70
C ASP A 111 17.81 17.74 -9.64
N LYS A 112 18.51 18.77 -9.16
CA LYS A 112 19.62 19.38 -9.89
C LYS A 112 20.93 18.65 -9.64
N ASP A 113 21.00 17.83 -8.59
CA ASP A 113 22.23 17.26 -8.07
C ASP A 113 22.16 15.73 -7.99
N LEU A 114 23.33 15.09 -7.92
CA LEU A 114 23.47 13.65 -7.81
C LEU A 114 22.93 13.13 -6.46
N HIS A 115 22.45 11.88 -6.40
CA HIS A 115 22.02 11.27 -5.13
C HIS A 115 23.16 11.30 -4.10
N GLY A 116 22.85 11.69 -2.86
CA GLY A 116 23.83 11.90 -1.80
C GLY A 116 24.63 13.21 -1.87
N GLY A 117 24.37 14.08 -2.86
CA GLY A 117 25.02 15.38 -3.02
C GLY A 117 26.54 15.26 -3.04
N GLN A 118 27.24 15.99 -2.15
CA GLN A 118 28.70 15.98 -2.07
C GLN A 118 29.30 14.58 -1.85
N ARG A 119 28.64 13.72 -1.04
CA ARG A 119 29.11 12.34 -0.82
C ARG A 119 28.93 11.48 -2.08
N GLY A 120 27.83 11.69 -2.81
CA GLY A 120 27.63 11.10 -4.14
C GLY A 120 28.75 11.48 -5.11
N HIS A 121 29.12 12.76 -5.16
CA HIS A 121 30.23 13.25 -5.99
C HIS A 121 31.58 12.66 -5.56
N GLN A 122 31.87 12.57 -4.26
CA GLN A 122 33.09 11.92 -3.75
C GLN A 122 33.15 10.44 -4.15
N ARG A 123 32.03 9.73 -4.06
CA ARG A 123 31.90 8.34 -4.52
C ARG A 123 32.17 8.24 -6.03
N LEU A 124 31.54 9.09 -6.84
CA LEU A 124 31.77 9.12 -8.29
C LEU A 124 33.25 9.40 -8.62
N LEU A 125 33.89 10.38 -7.98
CA LEU A 125 35.30 10.67 -8.20
C LEU A 125 36.23 9.50 -7.87
N ARG A 126 35.91 8.70 -6.85
CA ARG A 126 36.62 7.45 -6.53
C ARG A 126 36.42 6.40 -7.63
N LEU A 127 35.17 6.18 -8.07
CA LEU A 127 34.88 5.23 -9.15
C LEU A 127 35.56 5.63 -10.47
N LEU A 128 35.69 6.92 -10.75
CA LEU A 128 36.41 7.45 -11.92
C LEU A 128 37.94 7.28 -11.87
N GLN A 129 38.52 6.91 -10.71
CA GLN A 129 39.94 6.56 -10.59
C GLN A 129 40.22 5.11 -10.96
N GLU A 130 39.19 4.26 -11.01
CA GLU A 130 39.32 2.86 -11.33
C GLU A 130 39.34 2.62 -12.84
N LYS A 131 39.86 1.46 -13.26
CA LYS A 131 39.89 1.09 -14.68
C LYS A 131 38.49 0.67 -15.15
N VAL A 132 37.77 1.59 -15.78
CA VAL A 132 36.47 1.33 -16.42
C VAL A 132 36.67 0.97 -17.90
N ASP A 133 36.07 -0.13 -18.36
CA ASP A 133 36.12 -0.51 -19.78
C ASP A 133 35.12 0.32 -20.59
N VAL A 134 33.92 0.59 -20.05
CA VAL A 134 32.84 1.34 -20.72
C VAL A 134 32.05 2.20 -19.74
N PHE A 135 31.84 3.47 -20.08
CA PHE A 135 30.86 4.34 -19.42
C PHE A 135 29.53 4.27 -20.16
N ILE A 136 28.43 4.09 -19.42
CA ILE A 136 27.08 4.00 -20.00
C ILE A 136 26.19 5.06 -19.37
N PHE A 137 25.59 5.89 -20.21
CA PHE A 137 24.61 6.89 -19.79
C PHE A 137 23.23 6.55 -20.33
N ASN A 138 22.29 6.32 -19.43
CA ASN A 138 20.89 6.10 -19.75
C ASN A 138 20.09 7.38 -19.45
N LYS A 139 19.67 8.10 -20.50
CA LYS A 139 18.87 9.34 -20.46
C LYS A 139 19.47 10.52 -19.68
N ILE A 140 20.60 10.33 -19.01
CA ILE A 140 21.36 11.37 -18.32
C ILE A 140 22.53 11.78 -19.21
N PRO A 141 22.60 13.02 -19.72
CA PRO A 141 23.74 13.41 -20.54
C PRO A 141 25.00 13.63 -19.68
N PRO A 142 26.22 13.37 -20.20
CA PRO A 142 27.48 13.63 -19.50
C PRO A 142 27.66 15.08 -19.03
N THR A 143 26.95 16.04 -19.65
CA THR A 143 26.93 17.45 -19.25
C THR A 143 26.37 17.70 -17.85
N ARG A 144 25.68 16.73 -17.24
CA ARG A 144 25.19 16.79 -15.85
C ARG A 144 26.29 16.62 -14.81
N LEU A 145 27.45 16.09 -15.19
CA LEU A 145 28.59 15.93 -14.29
C LEU A 145 29.29 17.26 -14.03
N SER A 146 30.00 17.38 -12.92
CA SER A 146 30.88 18.55 -12.67
C SER A 146 32.05 18.58 -13.67
N SER A 147 32.70 19.73 -13.81
CA SER A 147 33.83 19.89 -14.74
C SER A 147 34.98 18.90 -14.48
N GLU A 148 35.28 18.59 -13.22
CA GLU A 148 36.32 17.63 -12.85
C GLU A 148 35.93 16.20 -13.25
N GLU A 149 34.69 15.80 -12.97
CA GLU A 149 34.15 14.48 -13.31
C GLU A 149 34.09 14.28 -14.83
N GLN A 150 33.64 15.31 -15.57
CA GLN A 150 33.67 15.31 -17.04
C GLN A 150 35.11 15.13 -17.55
N TYR A 151 36.08 15.86 -16.99
CA TYR A 151 37.48 15.75 -17.40
C TYR A 151 38.03 14.33 -17.19
N LYS A 152 37.82 13.74 -16.00
CA LYS A 152 38.29 12.38 -15.69
C LYS A 152 37.66 11.32 -16.60
N LEU A 153 36.36 11.42 -16.83
CA LEU A 153 35.63 10.54 -17.73
C LEU A 153 36.13 10.65 -19.18
N LEU A 154 36.20 11.87 -19.71
CA LEU A 154 36.63 12.09 -21.10
C LEU A 154 38.10 11.71 -21.30
N ARG A 155 38.96 11.90 -20.30
CA ARG A 155 40.33 11.41 -20.32
C ARG A 155 40.37 9.89 -20.49
N ALA A 156 39.63 9.15 -19.67
CA ALA A 156 39.55 7.69 -19.78
C ALA A 156 39.04 7.23 -21.17
N VAL A 157 38.00 7.89 -21.71
CA VAL A 157 37.48 7.59 -23.05
C VAL A 157 38.53 7.87 -24.14
N THR A 158 39.19 9.03 -24.11
CA THR A 158 40.20 9.37 -25.12
C THR A 158 41.47 8.50 -25.04
N GLU A 159 41.74 7.91 -23.87
CA GLU A 159 42.83 6.97 -23.63
C GLU A 159 42.49 5.51 -24.00
N GLY A 160 41.21 5.16 -24.20
CA GLY A 160 40.79 3.87 -24.75
C GLY A 160 39.48 3.28 -24.21
N ALA A 161 38.86 3.86 -23.18
CA ALA A 161 37.57 3.37 -22.67
C ALA A 161 36.42 3.64 -23.66
N GLY A 162 35.37 2.83 -23.56
CA GLY A 162 34.14 2.98 -24.34
C GLY A 162 33.18 4.01 -23.74
N LEU A 163 32.33 4.60 -24.59
CA LEU A 163 31.22 5.46 -24.17
C LEU A 163 29.93 5.06 -24.89
N VAL A 164 28.89 4.72 -24.14
CA VAL A 164 27.55 4.41 -24.68
C VAL A 164 26.54 5.40 -24.13
N LEU A 165 25.83 6.11 -25.01
CA LEU A 165 24.71 6.98 -24.63
C LEU A 165 23.40 6.40 -25.16
N ILE A 166 22.37 6.37 -24.31
CA ILE A 166 21.05 5.79 -24.60
C ILE A 166 20.00 6.86 -24.40
N GLY A 167 19.26 7.21 -25.45
CA GLY A 167 18.21 8.24 -25.37
C GLY A 167 18.72 9.66 -25.06
N CYS A 168 20.04 9.88 -25.08
CA CYS A 168 20.67 11.18 -24.90
C CYS A 168 21.90 11.35 -25.82
N ARG A 169 22.42 12.57 -25.94
CA ARG A 169 23.53 12.92 -26.84
C ARG A 169 24.45 13.96 -26.21
N ASP A 170 25.73 13.92 -26.56
CA ASP A 170 26.71 14.97 -26.26
C ASP A 170 27.51 15.32 -27.53
N ASP A 171 27.17 16.44 -28.16
CA ASP A 171 27.78 16.88 -29.41
C ASP A 171 29.25 17.28 -29.28
N ARG A 172 29.75 17.51 -28.05
CA ARG A 172 31.16 17.80 -27.80
C ARG A 172 32.03 16.55 -27.98
N VAL A 173 31.44 15.36 -27.81
CA VAL A 173 32.12 14.06 -27.88
C VAL A 173 31.84 13.35 -29.21
N PHE A 174 30.58 13.36 -29.65
CA PHE A 174 30.10 12.66 -30.84
C PHE A 174 30.19 13.53 -32.11
N LEU A 175 31.41 13.94 -32.44
CA LEU A 175 31.71 14.81 -33.58
C LEU A 175 31.40 14.13 -34.93
N PRO A 176 30.89 14.86 -35.94
CA PRO A 176 30.64 14.31 -37.27
C PRO A 176 31.87 13.66 -37.91
N THR A 177 33.06 14.23 -37.70
CA THR A 177 34.34 13.71 -38.22
C THR A 177 34.75 12.36 -37.62
N GLY A 178 34.25 12.01 -36.43
CA GLY A 178 34.49 10.72 -35.78
C GLY A 178 33.46 9.65 -36.12
N LYS A 179 32.40 9.99 -36.88
CA LYS A 179 31.32 9.06 -37.22
C LYS A 179 31.83 7.98 -38.17
N LEU A 180 31.60 6.72 -37.85
CA LEU A 180 31.97 5.59 -38.70
C LEU A 180 30.88 5.38 -39.77
N ALA A 181 31.29 5.28 -41.05
CA ALA A 181 30.40 5.23 -42.20
C ALA A 181 29.60 3.92 -42.29
N GLU A 182 30.17 2.82 -41.80
CA GLU A 182 29.47 1.56 -41.59
C GLU A 182 29.28 1.37 -40.08
N THR A 183 28.03 1.14 -39.65
CA THR A 183 27.82 0.39 -38.39
C THR A 183 28.60 -0.91 -38.57
N THR A 184 29.68 -1.07 -37.82
CA THR A 184 30.63 -2.17 -37.99
C THR A 184 29.86 -3.49 -38.07
N PRO A 185 30.29 -4.50 -38.86
CA PRO A 185 29.54 -5.76 -38.99
C PRO A 185 29.17 -6.44 -37.65
N SER A 186 29.86 -6.09 -36.56
CA SER A 186 29.61 -6.55 -35.20
C SER A 186 28.48 -5.84 -34.43
N LEU A 187 27.97 -4.71 -34.92
CA LEU A 187 26.80 -3.99 -34.39
C LEU A 187 25.52 -4.26 -35.18
N GLY A 188 25.57 -5.13 -36.19
CA GLY A 188 24.47 -5.41 -37.12
C GLY A 188 23.21 -5.92 -36.42
N GLY A 189 22.21 -5.05 -36.31
CA GLY A 189 20.90 -5.35 -35.73
C GLY A 189 19.85 -4.29 -36.09
N ALA A 190 18.58 -4.56 -35.75
CA ALA A 190 17.44 -3.72 -36.08
C ALA A 190 17.31 -2.44 -35.21
N VAL A 191 18.15 -2.28 -34.17
CA VAL A 191 18.13 -1.11 -33.28
C VAL A 191 18.98 0.00 -33.91
N PRO A 192 18.44 1.23 -34.09
CA PRO A 192 19.22 2.35 -34.59
C PRO A 192 20.41 2.65 -33.67
N ALA A 193 21.62 2.41 -34.18
CA ALA A 193 22.86 2.70 -33.50
C ALA A 193 23.77 3.55 -34.39
N SER A 194 24.50 4.49 -33.80
CA SER A 194 25.56 5.23 -34.50
C SER A 194 26.89 5.03 -33.77
N ALA A 195 27.89 4.55 -34.49
CA ALA A 195 29.21 4.25 -33.97
C ALA A 195 30.20 5.37 -34.31
N TYR A 196 31.09 5.67 -33.37
CA TYR A 196 32.05 6.76 -33.46
C TYR A 196 33.43 6.34 -32.93
N GLN A 197 34.48 6.84 -33.57
CA GLN A 197 35.84 6.78 -33.05
C GLN A 197 36.12 8.05 -32.24
N ILE A 198 36.53 7.90 -30.97
CA ILE A 198 36.81 9.00 -30.04
C ILE A 198 38.28 8.91 -29.61
N LYS A 199 39.20 9.50 -30.38
CA LYS A 199 40.66 9.32 -30.20
C LYS A 199 40.99 7.81 -30.14
N LYS A 200 41.46 7.26 -29.02
CA LYS A 200 41.71 5.82 -28.86
C LYS A 200 40.46 5.02 -28.45
N GLY A 201 39.46 5.67 -27.85
CA GLY A 201 38.21 5.05 -27.42
C GLY A 201 37.15 4.96 -28.50
N ARG A 202 36.02 4.35 -28.14
CA ARG A 202 34.88 4.09 -29.04
C ARG A 202 33.58 4.56 -28.43
N GLY A 203 32.74 5.19 -29.24
CA GLY A 203 31.45 5.73 -28.84
C GLY A 203 30.28 5.04 -29.55
N VAL A 204 29.19 4.77 -28.85
CA VAL A 204 27.92 4.33 -29.45
C VAL A 204 26.78 5.21 -28.96
N LEU A 205 25.96 5.69 -29.89
CA LEU A 205 24.65 6.29 -29.62
C LEU A 205 23.56 5.28 -29.92
N LEU A 206 22.73 4.96 -28.93
CA LEU A 206 21.58 4.08 -29.05
C LEU A 206 20.28 4.87 -28.88
N ALA A 207 19.23 4.42 -29.58
CA ALA A 207 17.87 4.85 -29.33
C ALA A 207 17.42 4.52 -27.89
N GLU A 208 16.38 5.21 -27.40
CA GLU A 208 15.75 4.90 -26.11
C GLU A 208 15.21 3.45 -26.08
N TYR A 209 15.15 2.86 -24.89
CA TYR A 209 14.54 1.54 -24.67
C TYR A 209 13.10 1.50 -25.22
N PRO A 210 12.71 0.39 -25.88
CA PRO A 210 11.39 0.28 -26.49
C PRO A 210 10.32 0.21 -25.40
N LYS A 211 9.37 1.14 -25.42
CA LYS A 211 8.17 1.08 -24.56
C LYS A 211 7.20 0.07 -25.17
N SER A 212 7.34 -1.19 -24.79
CA SER A 212 6.46 -2.27 -25.26
C SER A 212 5.31 -2.45 -24.26
N PRO A 213 4.05 -2.40 -24.70
CA PRO A 213 2.93 -2.74 -23.81
C PRO A 213 3.02 -4.21 -23.41
N TYR A 214 2.53 -4.55 -22.22
CA TYR A 214 2.37 -5.93 -21.81
C TYR A 214 1.55 -6.73 -22.84
N ARG A 215 2.19 -7.76 -23.38
CA ARG A 215 1.60 -8.75 -24.29
C ARG A 215 2.39 -10.04 -24.17
N VAL A 216 1.80 -11.18 -24.49
CA VAL A 216 2.56 -12.43 -24.56
C VAL A 216 3.74 -12.27 -25.53
N GLY A 217 4.95 -12.60 -25.07
CA GLY A 217 6.18 -12.48 -25.86
C GLY A 217 6.93 -11.16 -25.73
N TRP A 218 6.45 -10.21 -24.92
CA TRP A 218 7.14 -8.94 -24.70
C TRP A 218 8.59 -9.14 -24.20
N GLU A 219 8.83 -10.19 -23.39
CA GLU A 219 10.15 -10.57 -22.89
C GLU A 219 11.10 -10.90 -24.03
N THR A 220 10.60 -11.60 -25.06
CA THR A 220 11.39 -11.99 -26.24
C THR A 220 11.87 -10.75 -27.00
N SER A 221 10.97 -9.81 -27.26
CA SER A 221 11.32 -8.54 -27.94
C SER A 221 12.34 -7.74 -27.11
N TYR A 222 12.17 -7.70 -25.80
CA TYR A 222 13.10 -7.01 -24.90
C TYR A 222 14.46 -7.72 -24.82
N ASP A 223 14.49 -9.06 -24.81
CA ASP A 223 15.71 -9.88 -24.77
C ASP A 223 16.59 -9.66 -26.00
N TYR A 224 15.99 -9.52 -27.20
CA TYR A 224 16.72 -9.16 -28.43
C TYR A 224 17.18 -7.70 -28.43
N TRP A 225 16.45 -6.77 -27.83
CA TRP A 225 16.95 -5.41 -27.66
C TRP A 225 18.17 -5.39 -26.73
N GLN A 226 18.12 -6.13 -25.61
CA GLN A 226 19.21 -6.27 -24.66
C GLN A 226 20.44 -6.97 -25.27
N GLU A 227 20.22 -7.92 -26.16
CA GLU A 227 21.26 -8.56 -26.95
C GLU A 227 22.06 -7.53 -27.77
N GLN A 228 21.37 -6.62 -28.47
CA GLN A 228 21.98 -5.54 -29.24
C GLN A 228 22.68 -4.51 -28.36
N PHE A 229 22.07 -4.16 -27.22
CA PHE A 229 22.70 -3.29 -26.24
C PHE A 229 24.00 -3.89 -25.70
N GLY A 230 24.01 -5.18 -25.37
CA GLY A 230 25.23 -5.87 -24.94
C GLY A 230 26.29 -5.96 -26.03
N ARG A 231 25.92 -6.16 -27.30
CA ARG A 231 26.87 -6.04 -28.43
C ARG A 231 27.50 -4.65 -28.49
N ALA A 232 26.70 -3.59 -28.36
CA ALA A 232 27.19 -2.21 -28.37
C ALA A 232 28.19 -1.95 -27.22
N VAL A 233 27.90 -2.45 -26.02
CA VAL A 233 28.79 -2.34 -24.86
C VAL A 233 30.10 -3.09 -25.11
N LEU A 234 30.04 -4.35 -25.56
CA LEU A 234 31.26 -5.13 -25.85
C LEU A 234 32.09 -4.53 -27.00
N TRP A 235 31.44 -3.98 -28.02
CA TRP A 235 32.12 -3.28 -29.12
C TRP A 235 32.84 -2.02 -28.64
N ALA A 236 32.17 -1.21 -27.81
CA ALA A 236 32.73 0.00 -27.21
C ALA A 236 33.90 -0.34 -26.28
N ALA A 237 33.84 -1.48 -25.57
CA ALA A 237 34.92 -2.01 -24.74
C ALA A 237 36.12 -2.57 -25.53
N GLY A 238 36.02 -2.67 -26.86
CA GLY A 238 37.04 -3.35 -27.67
C GLY A 238 36.99 -4.88 -27.60
N LYS A 239 35.96 -5.48 -27.00
CA LYS A 239 35.80 -6.92 -26.74
C LYS A 239 34.89 -7.60 -27.77
N ASN A 240 35.14 -7.37 -29.06
CA ASN A 240 34.36 -7.96 -30.15
C ASN A 240 34.46 -9.50 -30.17
N PRO A 241 33.36 -10.22 -30.50
CA PRO A 241 33.41 -11.67 -30.68
C PRO A 241 34.49 -12.09 -31.68
N GLN A 242 35.29 -13.08 -31.31
CA GLN A 242 36.36 -13.62 -32.17
C GLN A 242 35.81 -14.59 -33.21
N THR A 243 34.66 -15.20 -32.94
CA THR A 243 33.91 -15.98 -33.92
C THR A 243 32.76 -15.17 -34.48
N ARG A 244 32.73 -14.97 -35.80
CA ARG A 244 31.65 -14.29 -36.52
C ARG A 244 30.72 -15.31 -37.13
N PHE A 245 29.42 -15.07 -36.98
CA PHE A 245 28.37 -15.89 -37.59
C PHE A 245 27.61 -15.09 -38.63
N ARG A 246 27.32 -15.74 -39.75
CA ARG A 246 26.27 -15.32 -40.68
C ARG A 246 25.15 -16.35 -40.61
N VAL A 247 23.96 -15.89 -40.26
CA VAL A 247 22.77 -16.73 -40.15
C VAL A 247 21.72 -16.15 -41.09
N SER A 248 21.16 -16.98 -41.95
CA SER A 248 20.05 -16.59 -42.82
C SER A 248 19.00 -17.70 -42.90
N VAL A 249 17.78 -17.27 -43.18
CA VAL A 249 16.66 -18.14 -43.56
C VAL A 249 16.25 -17.67 -44.94
N GLU A 250 16.28 -18.57 -45.92
CA GLU A 250 15.97 -18.27 -47.32
C GLU A 250 14.80 -19.15 -47.78
N PRO A 251 13.65 -18.54 -48.16
CA PRO A 251 13.31 -17.10 -48.10
C PRO A 251 13.08 -16.60 -46.66
N GLN A 252 13.30 -15.29 -46.40
CA GLN A 252 13.03 -14.66 -45.08
C GLN A 252 11.54 -14.57 -44.73
N ALA A 253 10.67 -14.60 -45.75
CA ALA A 253 9.22 -14.74 -45.61
C ALA A 253 8.82 -16.09 -46.20
N ILE A 254 8.34 -17.00 -45.35
CA ILE A 254 8.03 -18.37 -45.72
C ILE A 254 6.51 -18.52 -45.83
N THR A 255 6.02 -18.92 -47.00
CA THR A 255 4.61 -19.27 -47.18
C THR A 255 4.38 -20.69 -46.65
N ARG A 256 3.57 -20.82 -45.60
CA ARG A 256 3.29 -22.12 -44.96
C ARG A 256 2.60 -23.11 -45.89
N ASP A 257 1.73 -22.61 -46.77
CA ASP A 257 0.82 -23.39 -47.61
C ASP A 257 1.54 -24.18 -48.73
N GLU A 258 2.80 -23.84 -49.02
CA GLU A 258 3.61 -24.45 -50.11
C GLU A 258 4.45 -25.66 -49.67
N GLY A 259 4.30 -26.12 -48.42
CA GLY A 259 5.14 -27.15 -47.81
C GLY A 259 6.50 -26.57 -47.43
N GLN A 260 6.78 -26.44 -46.13
CA GLN A 260 8.00 -25.77 -45.65
C GLN A 260 9.27 -26.54 -46.07
N THR A 261 9.95 -26.03 -47.11
CA THR A 261 11.28 -26.48 -47.55
C THR A 261 12.40 -25.54 -47.09
N ALA A 262 12.04 -24.46 -46.38
CA ALA A 262 12.98 -23.45 -45.91
C ALA A 262 14.00 -24.04 -44.92
N LYS A 263 15.26 -23.65 -45.10
CA LYS A 263 16.38 -24.09 -44.28
C LYS A 263 17.01 -22.90 -43.59
N VAL A 264 17.50 -23.14 -42.38
CA VAL A 264 18.39 -22.21 -41.69
C VAL A 264 19.81 -22.50 -42.17
N LYS A 265 20.44 -21.50 -42.78
CA LYS A 265 21.83 -21.53 -43.18
C LYS A 265 22.69 -20.83 -42.12
N VAL A 266 23.70 -21.54 -41.63
CA VAL A 266 24.63 -21.03 -40.62
C VAL A 266 26.05 -21.14 -41.17
N GLU A 267 26.75 -20.02 -41.26
CA GLU A 267 28.15 -19.93 -41.65
C GLU A 267 28.94 -19.26 -40.52
N TRP A 268 30.16 -19.71 -40.24
CA TRP A 268 31.02 -19.07 -39.26
C TRP A 268 32.48 -19.02 -39.68
N THR A 269 33.15 -17.98 -39.19
CA THR A 269 34.59 -17.79 -39.30
C THR A 269 35.12 -17.29 -37.95
N GLY A 270 36.15 -17.94 -37.43
CA GLY A 270 36.75 -17.63 -36.14
C GLY A 270 38.27 -17.50 -36.21
N ALA A 271 38.83 -16.71 -35.30
CA ALA A 271 40.25 -16.79 -34.96
C ALA A 271 40.50 -18.02 -34.07
N ARG A 272 41.61 -18.74 -34.27
CA ARG A 272 41.99 -19.99 -33.57
C ARG A 272 41.56 -19.97 -32.10
N ALA A 273 40.59 -20.81 -31.75
CA ALA A 273 40.33 -21.21 -30.38
C ALA A 273 41.17 -22.45 -30.12
N ASP A 274 41.95 -22.47 -29.04
CA ASP A 274 42.80 -23.60 -28.64
C ASP A 274 41.98 -24.80 -28.10
N GLY A 275 40.73 -25.01 -28.59
CA GLY A 275 39.77 -25.96 -28.04
C GLY A 275 38.59 -26.32 -28.95
N LYS A 276 37.81 -27.34 -28.54
CA LYS A 276 36.64 -27.84 -29.28
C LYS A 276 35.45 -26.88 -29.14
N LEU A 277 35.08 -26.21 -30.23
CA LEU A 277 33.89 -25.36 -30.28
C LEU A 277 32.60 -26.19 -30.33
N SER A 278 31.55 -25.70 -29.68
CA SER A 278 30.20 -26.25 -29.73
C SER A 278 29.20 -25.20 -30.16
N VAL A 279 28.32 -25.51 -31.11
CA VAL A 279 27.24 -24.64 -31.57
C VAL A 279 25.89 -25.15 -31.11
N THR A 280 25.01 -24.22 -30.77
CA THR A 280 23.58 -24.47 -30.58
C THR A 280 22.79 -23.56 -31.49
N VAL A 281 21.84 -24.15 -32.22
CA VAL A 281 20.88 -23.47 -33.09
C VAL A 281 19.48 -23.76 -32.58
N LEU A 282 18.73 -22.70 -32.32
CA LEU A 282 17.35 -22.77 -31.89
C LEU A 282 16.51 -21.74 -32.65
N VAL A 283 15.24 -22.04 -32.85
CA VAL A 283 14.24 -21.10 -33.35
C VAL A 283 13.38 -20.65 -32.19
N ARG A 284 13.16 -19.35 -32.08
CA ARG A 284 12.29 -18.75 -31.07
C ARG A 284 11.17 -17.99 -31.74
N ARG A 285 9.92 -18.28 -31.36
CA ARG A 285 8.74 -17.51 -31.78
C ARG A 285 8.62 -16.25 -30.93
N GLU A 286 7.98 -15.21 -31.44
CA GLU A 286 7.79 -13.95 -30.71
C GLU A 286 7.17 -14.15 -29.31
N ASP A 287 6.23 -15.09 -29.16
CA ASP A 287 5.59 -15.43 -27.88
C ASP A 287 6.50 -16.17 -26.88
N GLY A 288 7.78 -16.39 -27.21
CA GLY A 288 8.76 -17.03 -26.35
C GLY A 288 8.89 -18.55 -26.56
N THR A 289 8.07 -19.16 -27.41
CA THR A 289 8.17 -20.60 -27.70
C THR A 289 9.51 -20.93 -28.36
N VAL A 290 10.25 -21.90 -27.82
CA VAL A 290 11.57 -22.31 -28.31
C VAL A 290 11.51 -23.69 -28.99
N PHE A 291 12.11 -23.79 -30.18
CA PHE A 291 12.26 -24.99 -30.98
C PHE A 291 13.76 -25.30 -31.18
N PRO A 292 14.33 -26.31 -30.51
CA PRO A 292 15.71 -26.73 -30.76
C PRO A 292 15.85 -27.28 -32.18
N LEU A 293 16.85 -26.79 -32.94
CA LEU A 293 17.12 -27.29 -34.31
C LEU A 293 18.35 -28.18 -34.35
N LYS A 294 19.46 -27.73 -33.78
CA LYS A 294 20.74 -28.44 -33.86
C LYS A 294 21.64 -28.10 -32.69
N SER A 295 22.34 -29.10 -32.17
CA SER A 295 23.49 -28.91 -31.28
C SER A 295 24.63 -29.79 -31.78
N GLN A 296 25.83 -29.22 -31.94
CA GLN A 296 26.99 -29.93 -32.48
C GLN A 296 28.27 -29.47 -31.77
N SER A 297 29.14 -30.41 -31.40
CA SER A 297 30.44 -30.15 -30.78
C SER A 297 31.59 -30.52 -31.72
N GLY A 298 32.79 -29.99 -31.44
CA GLY A 298 33.99 -30.26 -32.23
C GLY A 298 34.01 -29.56 -33.58
N LEU A 299 33.48 -28.33 -33.65
CA LEU A 299 33.52 -27.54 -34.88
C LEU A 299 34.93 -26.99 -35.17
N ASP A 300 35.26 -26.91 -36.46
CA ASP A 300 36.46 -26.22 -36.96
C ASP A 300 36.35 -24.70 -36.86
N VAL A 301 37.49 -24.01 -37.05
CA VAL A 301 37.61 -22.54 -37.00
C VAL A 301 36.78 -21.81 -38.08
N GLN A 302 36.38 -22.51 -39.14
CA GLN A 302 35.45 -22.01 -40.14
C GLN A 302 34.58 -23.16 -40.64
N GLY A 303 33.35 -22.85 -41.02
CA GLY A 303 32.45 -23.87 -41.56
C GLY A 303 31.07 -23.34 -41.89
N ALA A 304 30.25 -24.22 -42.45
CA ALA A 304 28.86 -23.96 -42.74
C ALA A 304 28.03 -25.25 -42.59
N PHE A 305 26.77 -25.11 -42.20
CA PHE A 305 25.78 -26.18 -42.33
C PHE A 305 24.39 -25.60 -42.54
N GLU A 306 23.49 -26.47 -43.00
CA GLU A 306 22.05 -26.19 -43.08
C GLU A 306 21.29 -27.10 -42.12
N CYS A 307 20.17 -26.60 -41.60
CA CYS A 307 19.19 -27.41 -40.88
C CYS A 307 17.77 -27.08 -41.33
N PRO A 308 16.91 -28.10 -41.54
CA PRO A 308 15.53 -27.87 -41.96
C PRO A 308 14.72 -27.23 -40.83
N LEU A 309 13.79 -26.33 -41.18
CA LEU A 309 12.82 -25.81 -40.23
C LEU A 309 11.72 -26.86 -39.96
N PRO A 310 11.27 -27.01 -38.70
CA PRO A 310 10.08 -27.80 -38.41
C PRO A 310 8.82 -27.11 -38.95
N PRO A 311 7.68 -27.80 -39.04
CA PRO A 311 6.38 -27.17 -39.32
C PRO A 311 6.05 -26.04 -38.33
N LEU A 312 6.21 -24.79 -38.76
CA LEU A 312 5.92 -23.59 -37.96
C LEU A 312 4.57 -22.97 -38.33
N ARG A 313 3.81 -22.50 -37.33
CA ARG A 313 2.61 -21.66 -37.56
C ARG A 313 3.00 -20.27 -38.08
N ALA A 314 2.07 -19.57 -38.72
CA ALA A 314 2.27 -18.19 -39.12
C ALA A 314 2.59 -17.29 -37.91
N GLY A 315 3.55 -16.40 -38.07
CA GLY A 315 4.06 -15.54 -37.01
C GLY A 315 5.50 -15.07 -37.26
N ALA A 316 6.01 -14.27 -36.33
CA ALA A 316 7.39 -13.80 -36.33
C ALA A 316 8.29 -14.73 -35.49
N TYR A 317 9.49 -14.98 -36.01
CA TYR A 317 10.48 -15.87 -35.42
C TYR A 317 11.88 -15.29 -35.51
N HIS A 318 12.76 -15.81 -34.68
CA HIS A 318 14.20 -15.59 -34.74
C HIS A 318 14.91 -16.94 -34.73
N VAL A 319 15.99 -17.04 -35.50
CA VAL A 319 16.98 -18.11 -35.33
C VAL A 319 18.08 -17.59 -34.45
N ASP A 320 18.33 -18.22 -33.32
CA ASP A 320 19.47 -17.93 -32.45
C ASP A 320 20.56 -18.96 -32.67
N VAL A 321 21.78 -18.48 -32.94
CA VAL A 321 22.99 -19.29 -33.05
C VAL A 321 23.97 -18.82 -31.99
N ARG A 322 24.48 -19.75 -31.17
CA ARG A 322 25.50 -19.48 -30.16
C ARG A 322 26.59 -20.52 -30.24
N THR A 323 27.84 -20.09 -30.15
CA THR A 323 28.98 -20.99 -30.03
C THR A 323 29.71 -20.81 -28.71
N ARG A 324 30.21 -21.92 -28.17
CA ARG A 324 30.86 -21.99 -26.87
C ARG A 324 32.10 -22.88 -26.91
N SER A 325 33.17 -22.40 -26.30
CA SER A 325 34.37 -23.15 -25.93
C SER A 325 34.39 -23.46 -24.41
N ASP A 326 35.46 -24.07 -23.94
CA ASP A 326 35.80 -24.18 -22.51
C ASP A 326 35.93 -22.82 -21.81
N ARG A 327 36.34 -21.77 -22.53
CA ARG A 327 36.43 -20.40 -22.00
C ARG A 327 35.08 -19.69 -21.88
N GLY A 328 34.04 -20.15 -22.57
CA GLY A 328 32.72 -19.53 -22.59
C GLY A 328 32.19 -19.26 -24.00
N VAL A 329 31.26 -18.32 -24.14
CA VAL A 329 30.69 -17.95 -25.44
C VAL A 329 31.73 -17.21 -26.29
N GLU A 330 32.01 -17.71 -27.49
CA GLU A 330 33.01 -17.13 -28.42
C GLU A 330 32.36 -16.25 -29.50
N GLY A 331 31.05 -16.43 -29.72
CA GLY A 331 30.27 -15.71 -30.70
C GLY A 331 28.81 -16.14 -30.73
N TRP A 332 27.95 -15.25 -31.21
CA TRP A 332 26.53 -15.51 -31.41
C TRP A 332 25.96 -14.63 -32.52
N SER A 333 24.84 -15.05 -33.08
CA SER A 333 24.06 -14.30 -34.07
C SER A 333 22.58 -14.64 -33.92
N ALA A 334 21.72 -13.67 -34.24
CA ALA A 334 20.29 -13.83 -34.29
C ALA A 334 19.77 -13.28 -35.62
N ALA A 335 18.86 -14.01 -36.28
CA ALA A 335 18.28 -13.58 -37.56
C ALA A 335 16.75 -13.69 -37.52
N PRO A 336 16.01 -12.60 -37.78
CA PRO A 336 14.56 -12.65 -37.85
C PRO A 336 14.10 -13.30 -39.16
N PHE A 337 12.95 -13.97 -39.11
CA PHE A 337 12.21 -14.42 -40.28
C PHE A 337 10.71 -14.49 -39.95
N THR A 338 9.87 -14.56 -40.98
CA THR A 338 8.42 -14.63 -40.82
C THR A 338 7.84 -15.84 -41.52
N VAL A 339 6.82 -16.44 -40.92
CA VAL A 339 6.00 -17.47 -41.55
C VAL A 339 4.63 -16.86 -41.82
N GLN A 340 4.16 -16.97 -43.05
CA GLN A 340 2.91 -16.39 -43.54
C GLN A 340 1.96 -17.50 -44.02
N THR A 341 0.68 -17.18 -44.11
CA THR A 341 -0.36 -18.08 -44.65
C THR A 341 -1.43 -17.24 -45.32
N SER A 342 -2.12 -17.82 -46.31
CA SER A 342 -3.26 -17.21 -46.99
C SER A 342 -4.54 -17.19 -46.12
N ASN A 343 -4.57 -18.00 -45.06
CA ASN A 343 -5.67 -18.05 -44.11
C ASN A 343 -5.73 -16.78 -43.24
N ARG A 344 -6.94 -16.32 -42.93
CA ARG A 344 -7.21 -15.25 -41.97
C ARG A 344 -8.13 -15.77 -40.88
N LEU A 345 -7.82 -15.42 -39.64
CA LEU A 345 -8.63 -15.68 -38.46
C LEU A 345 -8.87 -14.37 -37.74
N GLU A 346 -10.12 -14.05 -37.45
CA GLU A 346 -10.50 -12.92 -36.62
C GLU A 346 -11.17 -13.42 -35.35
N LEU A 347 -10.88 -12.76 -34.23
CA LEU A 347 -11.51 -13.00 -32.93
C LEU A 347 -12.17 -11.70 -32.50
N LYS A 348 -13.47 -11.76 -32.18
CA LYS A 348 -14.23 -10.62 -31.68
C LYS A 348 -14.95 -11.00 -30.41
N LEU A 349 -14.62 -10.31 -29.32
CA LEU A 349 -15.33 -10.45 -28.05
C LEU A 349 -16.54 -9.51 -28.01
N GLU A 350 -17.64 -9.94 -27.38
CA GLU A 350 -18.77 -9.05 -27.09
C GLU A 350 -18.38 -7.94 -26.10
N ARG A 351 -17.53 -8.30 -25.13
CA ARG A 351 -16.89 -7.42 -24.15
C ARG A 351 -15.51 -7.94 -23.80
N ASN A 352 -14.59 -7.04 -23.47
CA ASN A 352 -13.25 -7.37 -22.99
C ASN A 352 -13.14 -7.38 -21.45
N TRP A 353 -14.28 -7.49 -20.76
CA TRP A 353 -14.36 -7.62 -19.31
C TRP A 353 -15.64 -8.36 -18.90
N CYS A 354 -15.67 -8.87 -17.67
CA CYS A 354 -16.78 -9.61 -17.07
C CYS A 354 -16.70 -9.58 -15.54
N GLU A 355 -17.84 -9.67 -14.85
CA GLU A 355 -17.88 -9.97 -13.42
C GLU A 355 -17.72 -11.47 -13.15
N GLU A 356 -17.40 -11.80 -11.91
CA GLU A 356 -17.43 -13.18 -11.43
C GLU A 356 -18.84 -13.79 -11.63
N ASN A 357 -18.88 -15.03 -12.10
CA ASN A 357 -20.10 -15.79 -12.45
C ASN A 357 -20.86 -15.31 -13.70
N GLU A 358 -20.35 -14.32 -14.44
CA GLU A 358 -20.89 -13.96 -15.75
C GLU A 358 -20.41 -14.89 -16.87
N THR A 359 -21.01 -14.75 -18.04
CA THR A 359 -20.60 -15.45 -19.26
C THR A 359 -19.82 -14.50 -20.17
N LEU A 360 -18.60 -14.92 -20.53
CA LEU A 360 -17.81 -14.32 -21.60
C LEU A 360 -18.21 -14.95 -22.93
N ALA A 361 -18.51 -14.13 -23.93
CA ALA A 361 -18.93 -14.59 -25.26
C ALA A 361 -18.18 -13.85 -26.38
N GLY A 362 -18.08 -14.50 -27.53
CA GLY A 362 -17.47 -13.94 -28.72
C GLY A 362 -17.70 -14.76 -29.98
N GLU A 363 -17.09 -14.32 -31.06
CA GLU A 363 -17.16 -14.90 -32.39
C GLU A 363 -15.76 -15.05 -32.96
N VAL A 364 -15.53 -16.14 -33.68
CA VAL A 364 -14.35 -16.33 -34.54
C VAL A 364 -14.79 -16.41 -35.99
N SER A 365 -14.04 -15.76 -36.89
CA SER A 365 -14.34 -15.70 -38.32
C SER A 365 -13.14 -16.10 -39.17
N LEU A 366 -13.40 -16.78 -40.29
CA LEU A 366 -12.42 -17.31 -41.24
C LEU A 366 -12.68 -16.76 -42.65
N ASN A 367 -11.63 -16.60 -43.47
CA ASN A 367 -11.78 -16.19 -44.88
C ASN A 367 -11.91 -17.35 -45.88
N THR A 368 -11.54 -18.57 -45.49
CA THR A 368 -11.63 -19.78 -46.30
C THR A 368 -12.51 -20.81 -45.61
N MET A 369 -13.51 -21.36 -46.33
CA MET A 369 -14.30 -22.49 -45.86
C MET A 369 -13.38 -23.67 -45.59
N GLY A 370 -13.59 -24.40 -44.49
CA GLY A 370 -12.78 -25.55 -44.13
C GLY A 370 -12.84 -26.64 -45.21
N VAL A 371 -11.84 -26.68 -46.09
CA VAL A 371 -11.61 -27.85 -46.95
C VAL A 371 -11.25 -29.00 -46.00
N GLY A 372 -12.00 -30.10 -46.08
CA GLY A 372 -12.11 -31.15 -45.05
C GLY A 372 -10.85 -31.43 -44.23
N GLY A 373 -10.84 -30.98 -42.96
CA GLY A 373 -9.73 -31.20 -42.01
C GLY A 373 -9.36 -30.01 -41.10
N ASN A 374 -9.92 -28.82 -41.35
CA ASN A 374 -9.63 -27.62 -40.54
C ASN A 374 -10.60 -27.48 -39.35
N SER A 375 -10.07 -27.10 -38.18
CA SER A 375 -10.86 -26.78 -36.97
C SER A 375 -10.30 -25.55 -36.26
N VAL A 376 -11.15 -24.78 -35.58
CA VAL A 376 -10.71 -23.67 -34.73
C VAL A 376 -10.82 -24.09 -33.27
N VAL A 377 -9.73 -23.95 -32.53
CA VAL A 377 -9.72 -24.16 -31.08
C VAL A 377 -9.70 -22.81 -30.40
N VAL A 378 -10.69 -22.55 -29.55
CA VAL A 378 -10.73 -21.34 -28.72
C VAL A 378 -10.33 -21.72 -27.30
N ASN A 379 -9.23 -21.16 -26.82
CA ASN A 379 -8.67 -21.37 -25.50
C ASN A 379 -8.92 -20.14 -24.63
N LEU A 380 -9.33 -20.36 -23.38
CA LEU A 380 -9.29 -19.36 -22.32
C LEU A 380 -8.06 -19.63 -21.46
N ARG A 381 -7.10 -18.70 -21.49
CA ARG A 381 -5.78 -18.86 -20.86
C ARG A 381 -5.57 -17.86 -19.73
N ASP A 382 -4.76 -18.24 -18.74
CA ASP A 382 -4.21 -17.29 -17.77
C ASP A 382 -2.87 -16.68 -18.24
N ARG A 383 -2.29 -15.78 -17.43
CA ARG A 383 -0.99 -15.15 -17.73
C ARG A 383 0.20 -16.11 -17.75
N ARG A 384 0.06 -17.33 -17.22
CA ARG A 384 1.10 -18.38 -17.18
C ARG A 384 0.96 -19.36 -18.34
N ASP A 385 0.12 -19.01 -19.31
CA ASP A 385 -0.23 -19.81 -20.47
C ASP A 385 -0.94 -21.13 -20.15
N ARG A 386 -1.59 -21.24 -18.98
CA ARG A 386 -2.43 -22.39 -18.65
C ARG A 386 -3.77 -22.28 -19.36
N ILE A 387 -4.20 -23.32 -20.05
CA ILE A 387 -5.50 -23.40 -20.75
C ILE A 387 -6.57 -23.80 -19.73
N LEU A 388 -7.28 -22.81 -19.17
CA LEU A 388 -8.30 -23.00 -18.14
C LEU A 388 -9.60 -23.61 -18.70
N LYS A 389 -9.97 -23.22 -19.92
CA LYS A 389 -11.10 -23.78 -20.68
C LYS A 389 -10.76 -23.82 -22.16
N GLN A 390 -11.37 -24.76 -22.88
CA GLN A 390 -11.18 -24.95 -24.31
C GLN A 390 -12.50 -25.31 -24.97
N VAL A 391 -12.75 -24.76 -26.16
CA VAL A 391 -13.85 -25.16 -27.04
C VAL A 391 -13.29 -25.43 -28.42
N ILE A 392 -13.67 -26.56 -29.01
CA ILE A 392 -13.33 -26.90 -30.39
C ILE A 392 -14.52 -26.57 -31.27
N LEU A 393 -14.33 -25.62 -32.18
CA LEU A 393 -15.31 -25.20 -33.15
C LEU A 393 -15.00 -25.90 -34.48
N LYS A 394 -16.03 -26.53 -35.03
CA LYS A 394 -16.04 -27.03 -36.41
C LYS A 394 -16.88 -26.07 -37.23
N PRO A 395 -16.30 -24.97 -37.74
CA PRO A 395 -17.05 -24.00 -38.52
C PRO A 395 -17.64 -24.67 -39.76
N ASP A 396 -18.95 -24.87 -39.77
CA ASP A 396 -19.76 -25.23 -40.93
C ASP A 396 -20.08 -23.99 -41.81
N ARG A 397 -19.73 -22.80 -41.31
CA ARG A 397 -19.85 -21.47 -41.92
C ARG A 397 -18.55 -20.69 -41.74
N LEU A 398 -18.42 -19.52 -42.39
CA LEU A 398 -17.26 -18.64 -42.23
C LEU A 398 -17.12 -18.00 -40.83
N SER A 399 -18.06 -18.23 -39.91
CA SER A 399 -17.93 -17.81 -38.51
C SER A 399 -18.58 -18.78 -37.53
N ALA A 400 -18.13 -18.74 -36.27
CA ALA A 400 -18.65 -19.56 -35.17
C ALA A 400 -18.58 -18.81 -33.84
N HIS A 401 -19.62 -18.96 -33.02
CA HIS A 401 -19.68 -18.37 -31.67
C HIS A 401 -19.13 -19.31 -30.61
N PHE A 402 -18.60 -18.73 -29.54
CA PHE A 402 -18.18 -19.46 -28.33
C PHE A 402 -18.63 -18.74 -27.07
N ARG A 403 -18.66 -19.49 -25.96
CA ARG A 403 -18.99 -18.98 -24.63
C ARG A 403 -18.14 -19.66 -23.56
N PHE A 404 -17.74 -18.89 -22.55
CA PHE A 404 -17.09 -19.37 -21.33
C PHE A 404 -17.80 -18.83 -20.10
N SER A 405 -18.10 -19.68 -19.13
CA SER A 405 -18.53 -19.23 -17.79
C SER A 405 -17.31 -18.82 -16.98
N ILE A 406 -17.35 -17.63 -16.40
CA ILE A 406 -16.25 -17.05 -15.64
C ILE A 406 -16.46 -17.38 -14.17
N ALA A 407 -15.56 -18.19 -13.60
CA ALA A 407 -15.66 -18.62 -12.22
C ALA A 407 -14.85 -17.72 -11.27
N PRO A 408 -15.24 -17.56 -9.98
CA PRO A 408 -14.54 -16.68 -9.04
C PRO A 408 -13.04 -17.00 -8.84
N TRP A 409 -12.64 -18.26 -9.03
CA TRP A 409 -11.25 -18.69 -8.90
C TRP A 409 -10.36 -18.28 -10.09
N MET A 410 -10.95 -17.92 -11.24
CA MET A 410 -10.18 -17.52 -12.41
C MET A 410 -9.43 -16.23 -12.12
N PRO A 411 -8.20 -16.06 -12.62
CA PRO A 411 -7.41 -14.86 -12.38
C PRO A 411 -8.04 -13.63 -13.03
N MET A 412 -7.61 -12.47 -12.55
CA MET A 412 -8.10 -11.16 -12.95
C MET A 412 -7.81 -10.81 -14.42
N LEU A 413 -6.75 -11.36 -15.01
CA LEU A 413 -6.46 -11.28 -16.45
C LEU A 413 -6.56 -12.65 -17.10
N LEU A 414 -7.44 -12.73 -18.09
CA LEU A 414 -7.58 -13.88 -18.98
C LEU A 414 -7.20 -13.49 -20.41
N ARG A 415 -6.83 -14.47 -21.22
CA ARG A 415 -6.55 -14.32 -22.65
C ARG A 415 -7.40 -15.32 -23.42
N VAL A 416 -8.26 -14.83 -24.31
CA VAL A 416 -8.97 -15.67 -25.28
C VAL A 416 -8.09 -15.81 -26.50
N GLU A 417 -7.64 -17.02 -26.80
CA GLU A 417 -6.82 -17.34 -27.98
C GLU A 417 -7.63 -18.24 -28.92
N ALA A 418 -7.79 -17.83 -30.17
CA ALA A 418 -8.32 -18.67 -31.23
C ALA A 418 -7.15 -19.20 -32.08
N VAL A 419 -7.09 -20.51 -32.27
CA VAL A 419 -6.04 -21.20 -33.04
C VAL A 419 -6.67 -21.97 -34.19
N LEU A 420 -6.28 -21.66 -35.42
CA LEU A 420 -6.66 -22.45 -36.59
C LEU A 420 -5.74 -23.67 -36.70
N LEU A 421 -6.34 -24.85 -36.74
CA LEU A 421 -5.65 -26.13 -36.94
C LEU A 421 -5.96 -26.69 -38.32
N GLN A 422 -4.94 -27.26 -38.96
CA GLN A 422 -5.06 -28.15 -40.11
C GLN A 422 -4.61 -29.54 -39.67
N GLY A 423 -5.56 -30.45 -39.43
CA GLY A 423 -5.29 -31.68 -38.68
C GLY A 423 -4.85 -31.36 -37.24
N LYS A 424 -3.61 -31.72 -36.88
CA LYS A 424 -3.00 -31.39 -35.57
C LYS A 424 -2.05 -30.20 -35.60
N ALA A 425 -1.75 -29.66 -36.79
CA ALA A 425 -0.74 -28.62 -36.94
C ALA A 425 -1.37 -27.24 -36.80
N GLU A 426 -0.76 -26.38 -36.00
CA GLU A 426 -1.16 -24.97 -35.89
C GLU A 426 -0.86 -24.24 -37.21
N VAL A 427 -1.84 -23.51 -37.72
CA VAL A 427 -1.73 -22.69 -38.93
C VAL A 427 -1.46 -21.25 -38.54
N LEU A 428 -2.33 -20.66 -37.71
CA LEU A 428 -2.16 -19.31 -37.15
C LEU A 428 -3.01 -19.16 -35.88
N ALA A 429 -2.71 -18.14 -35.07
CA ALA A 429 -3.45 -17.84 -33.86
C ALA A 429 -3.67 -16.32 -33.72
N VAL A 430 -4.78 -15.94 -33.08
CA VAL A 430 -5.08 -14.57 -32.67
C VAL A 430 -5.59 -14.59 -31.23
N ASP A 431 -5.31 -13.54 -30.47
CA ASP A 431 -5.78 -13.45 -29.09
C ASP A 431 -6.23 -12.05 -28.68
N GLN A 432 -7.05 -12.02 -27.63
CA GLN A 432 -7.51 -10.80 -26.97
C GLN A 432 -7.54 -11.00 -25.45
N TYR A 433 -7.12 -9.97 -24.71
CA TYR A 433 -7.21 -9.95 -23.25
C TYR A 433 -8.62 -9.64 -22.76
N VAL A 434 -8.99 -10.26 -21.64
CA VAL A 434 -10.24 -10.06 -20.92
C VAL A 434 -9.96 -9.86 -19.45
N ARG A 435 -10.57 -8.82 -18.85
CA ARG A 435 -10.50 -8.60 -17.41
C ARG A 435 -11.66 -9.29 -16.68
N VAL A 436 -11.35 -10.02 -15.61
CA VAL A 436 -12.34 -10.44 -14.61
C VAL A 436 -12.35 -9.38 -13.52
N THR A 437 -13.48 -8.76 -13.25
CA THR A 437 -13.57 -7.67 -12.27
C THR A 437 -13.35 -8.20 -10.85
N LYS A 438 -12.21 -7.87 -10.22
CA LYS A 438 -11.89 -8.24 -8.84
C LYS A 438 -11.58 -7.04 -7.96
N ARG A 439 -12.15 -7.03 -6.76
CA ARG A 439 -12.11 -5.87 -5.85
C ARG A 439 -11.20 -6.06 -4.63
N ASN A 440 -10.71 -7.28 -4.41
CA ASN A 440 -9.84 -7.66 -3.28
C ASN A 440 -10.37 -7.24 -1.89
N ARG A 441 -11.68 -7.40 -1.64
CA ARG A 441 -12.32 -7.13 -0.34
C ARG A 441 -12.48 -8.41 0.48
N GLY A 442 -12.60 -8.29 1.81
CA GLY A 442 -12.78 -9.44 2.72
C GLY A 442 -11.51 -10.23 3.02
N GLN A 443 -10.34 -9.69 2.66
CA GLN A 443 -9.02 -10.25 2.92
C GLN A 443 -8.06 -9.17 3.41
N TRP A 444 -6.92 -9.59 3.98
CA TRP A 444 -5.81 -8.69 4.27
C TRP A 444 -5.25 -8.08 2.97
N ASN A 445 -4.97 -6.78 2.97
CA ASN A 445 -4.44 -6.10 1.80
C ASN A 445 -3.16 -5.31 2.10
N PHE A 446 -2.26 -5.27 1.13
CA PHE A 446 -1.12 -4.37 1.13
C PHE A 446 -1.19 -3.46 -0.10
N LEU A 447 -1.32 -2.16 0.13
CA LEU A 447 -1.49 -1.18 -0.92
C LEU A 447 -0.15 -0.51 -1.25
N MET A 448 0.08 -0.31 -2.54
CA MET A 448 1.22 0.44 -3.04
C MET A 448 0.77 1.72 -3.74
N TRP A 449 1.43 2.84 -3.44
CA TRP A 449 1.27 4.06 -4.22
C TRP A 449 2.09 4.01 -5.53
N ASP A 450 1.42 4.37 -6.63
CA ASP A 450 1.86 4.31 -8.03
C ASP A 450 2.16 2.88 -8.50
N TYR A 451 2.53 2.75 -9.77
CA TYR A 451 2.89 1.48 -10.39
C TYR A 451 4.07 1.65 -11.38
N PRO A 452 4.84 0.59 -11.64
CA PRO A 452 5.94 0.58 -12.60
C PRO A 452 5.55 0.98 -14.01
N ARG A 453 6.42 1.74 -14.69
CA ARG A 453 6.27 2.11 -16.10
C ARG A 453 7.57 1.85 -16.85
N GLY A 454 7.53 2.02 -18.17
CA GLY A 454 8.66 1.72 -19.04
C GLY A 454 8.74 0.25 -19.44
N SER A 455 9.86 -0.14 -20.05
CA SER A 455 10.01 -1.44 -20.71
C SER A 455 10.00 -2.64 -19.76
N LEU A 456 10.22 -2.40 -18.47
CA LEU A 456 10.37 -3.43 -17.45
C LEU A 456 9.25 -3.37 -16.40
N SER A 457 8.18 -2.62 -16.67
CA SER A 457 7.03 -2.53 -15.77
C SER A 457 6.45 -3.89 -15.37
N PRO A 458 6.36 -4.92 -16.25
CA PRO A 458 5.79 -6.20 -15.83
C PRO A 458 6.63 -6.93 -14.78
N TYR A 459 7.96 -6.75 -14.79
CA TYR A 459 8.85 -7.31 -13.77
C TYR A 459 8.82 -6.53 -12.46
N GLY A 460 8.63 -5.21 -12.52
CA GLY A 460 8.37 -4.41 -11.31
C GLY A 460 7.05 -4.85 -10.65
N GLU A 461 6.02 -5.06 -11.45
CA GLU A 461 4.71 -5.53 -11.00
C GLU A 461 4.80 -6.94 -10.39
N GLU A 462 5.53 -7.86 -11.04
CA GLU A 462 5.80 -9.20 -10.53
C GLU A 462 6.46 -9.18 -9.15
N SER A 463 7.52 -8.36 -8.99
CA SER A 463 8.24 -8.26 -7.74
C SER A 463 7.35 -7.76 -6.60
N MET A 464 6.56 -6.71 -6.85
CA MET A 464 5.60 -6.22 -5.87
C MET A 464 4.54 -7.26 -5.50
N ALA A 465 3.98 -7.96 -6.48
CA ALA A 465 3.00 -9.02 -6.23
C ALA A 465 3.58 -10.16 -5.40
N ASN A 466 4.82 -10.59 -5.71
CA ASN A 466 5.54 -11.63 -4.96
C ASN A 466 5.83 -11.23 -3.50
N LEU A 467 5.98 -9.93 -3.25
CA LEU A 467 6.17 -9.37 -1.89
C LEU A 467 4.85 -9.08 -1.17
N GLY A 468 3.71 -9.27 -1.84
CA GLY A 468 2.37 -9.26 -1.23
C GLY A 468 1.51 -8.04 -1.54
N THR A 469 1.91 -7.18 -2.50
CA THR A 469 1.06 -6.09 -2.98
C THR A 469 -0.22 -6.67 -3.59
N SER A 470 -1.37 -6.20 -3.11
CA SER A 470 -2.69 -6.65 -3.56
C SER A 470 -3.57 -5.50 -4.04
N LEU A 471 -3.20 -4.25 -3.72
CA LEU A 471 -3.89 -3.03 -4.13
C LEU A 471 -2.87 -2.03 -4.69
N GLN A 472 -3.30 -1.26 -5.69
CA GLN A 472 -2.51 -0.15 -6.23
C GLN A 472 -3.32 1.13 -6.29
N LEU A 473 -2.71 2.22 -5.82
CA LEU A 473 -3.29 3.55 -5.87
C LEU A 473 -2.55 4.40 -6.90
N SER A 474 -3.25 4.90 -7.91
CA SER A 474 -2.68 5.86 -8.86
C SER A 474 -3.76 6.64 -9.61
N TRP A 475 -3.33 7.75 -10.22
CA TRP A 475 -4.07 8.41 -11.28
C TRP A 475 -4.17 7.54 -12.54
N GLY A 476 -5.22 7.77 -13.33
CA GLY A 476 -5.36 7.22 -14.67
C GLY A 476 -6.08 5.87 -14.73
N THR A 477 -5.80 5.13 -15.80
CA THR A 477 -6.40 3.82 -16.09
C THR A 477 -5.49 2.71 -15.58
N PRO A 478 -6.02 1.66 -14.94
CA PRO A 478 -5.21 0.55 -14.46
C PRO A 478 -4.44 -0.12 -15.62
N PRO A 479 -3.13 -0.39 -15.46
CA PRO A 479 -2.33 -1.11 -16.44
C PRO A 479 -2.83 -2.56 -16.61
N VAL A 480 -2.45 -3.23 -17.71
CA VAL A 480 -2.83 -4.63 -17.94
C VAL A 480 -2.07 -5.55 -16.98
N GLU A 481 -0.82 -5.18 -16.67
CA GLU A 481 0.10 -5.83 -15.75
C GLU A 481 -0.53 -5.98 -14.36
N ALA A 482 -1.20 -4.96 -13.83
CA ALA A 482 -1.88 -5.06 -12.53
C ALA A 482 -2.93 -6.19 -12.52
N ALA A 483 -3.70 -6.34 -13.60
CA ALA A 483 -4.64 -7.46 -13.73
C ALA A 483 -3.91 -8.80 -13.93
N ALA A 484 -2.74 -8.81 -14.59
CA ALA A 484 -1.94 -10.02 -14.75
C ALA A 484 -1.47 -10.61 -13.40
N TYR A 485 -1.33 -9.76 -12.38
CA TYR A 485 -0.91 -10.14 -11.04
C TYR A 485 -2.03 -10.06 -9.97
N ASP A 486 -3.31 -10.06 -10.39
CA ASP A 486 -4.47 -10.03 -9.49
C ASP A 486 -4.50 -8.83 -8.51
N ILE A 487 -3.96 -7.67 -8.93
CA ILE A 487 -3.91 -6.43 -8.16
C ILE A 487 -5.14 -5.55 -8.47
N ALA A 488 -5.96 -5.29 -7.45
CA ALA A 488 -7.13 -4.44 -7.59
C ALA A 488 -6.77 -2.95 -7.53
N TRP A 489 -7.62 -2.11 -8.11
CA TRP A 489 -7.33 -0.69 -8.30
C TRP A 489 -7.95 0.20 -7.23
N VAL A 490 -7.22 1.25 -6.85
CA VAL A 490 -7.69 2.39 -6.08
C VAL A 490 -7.45 3.64 -6.93
N PRO A 491 -8.44 4.08 -7.74
CA PRO A 491 -8.23 5.27 -8.55
C PRO A 491 -8.12 6.50 -7.64
N TYR A 492 -7.01 7.23 -7.76
CA TYR A 492 -6.91 8.60 -7.26
C TYR A 492 -7.71 9.49 -8.23
N THR A 493 -8.92 9.88 -7.85
CA THR A 493 -9.90 10.44 -8.81
C THR A 493 -9.81 11.96 -8.90
N THR A 494 -9.50 12.63 -7.79
CA THR A 494 -9.46 14.09 -7.70
C THR A 494 -8.60 14.52 -6.51
N TRP A 495 -8.36 15.82 -6.38
CA TRP A 495 -7.78 16.44 -5.20
C TRP A 495 -8.68 17.60 -4.76
N ILE A 496 -9.19 17.56 -3.53
CA ILE A 496 -10.13 18.54 -3.02
C ILE A 496 -9.39 19.65 -2.25
N GLY A 497 -9.32 20.84 -2.83
CA GLY A 497 -8.79 22.05 -2.20
C GLY A 497 -9.89 23.01 -1.73
N ASN A 498 -9.54 23.92 -0.82
CA ASN A 498 -10.42 24.99 -0.34
C ASN A 498 -9.91 26.40 -0.68
N THR A 499 -9.05 26.52 -1.70
CA THR A 499 -8.51 27.80 -2.16
C THR A 499 -9.62 28.73 -2.64
N LYS A 500 -9.48 30.02 -2.35
CA LYS A 500 -10.45 31.06 -2.68
C LYS A 500 -9.82 32.06 -3.65
N ASP A 501 -10.63 32.62 -4.53
CA ASP A 501 -10.23 33.74 -5.38
C ASP A 501 -10.16 35.06 -4.59
N ALA A 502 -9.85 36.17 -5.27
CA ALA A 502 -9.78 37.49 -4.66
C ALA A 502 -11.12 37.98 -4.08
N ASN A 503 -12.24 37.38 -4.49
CA ASN A 503 -13.59 37.69 -3.98
C ASN A 503 -14.00 36.77 -2.82
N GLY A 504 -13.12 35.88 -2.37
CA GLY A 504 -13.41 34.93 -1.30
C GLY A 504 -14.28 33.74 -1.74
N VAL A 505 -14.45 33.51 -3.04
CA VAL A 505 -15.19 32.38 -3.62
C VAL A 505 -14.25 31.20 -3.86
N MET A 506 -14.68 29.98 -3.52
CA MET A 506 -13.87 28.77 -3.72
C MET A 506 -13.59 28.50 -5.21
N THR A 507 -12.38 28.01 -5.51
CA THR A 507 -11.96 27.59 -6.85
C THR A 507 -11.92 26.06 -6.96
N PRO A 508 -12.31 25.45 -8.10
CA PRO A 508 -12.72 26.10 -9.35
C PRO A 508 -14.13 26.73 -9.30
N THR A 509 -14.97 26.32 -8.36
CA THR A 509 -16.28 26.95 -8.10
C THR A 509 -16.70 26.71 -6.65
N CYS A 510 -17.73 27.43 -6.20
CA CYS A 510 -18.38 27.18 -4.93
C CYS A 510 -18.96 25.76 -4.89
N TRP A 511 -18.69 25.00 -3.82
CA TRP A 511 -19.22 23.64 -3.63
C TRP A 511 -20.76 23.55 -3.53
N ASN A 512 -21.45 24.69 -3.45
CA ASN A 512 -22.91 24.79 -3.41
C ASN A 512 -23.50 25.48 -4.65
N ASN A 513 -22.69 25.82 -5.65
CA ASN A 513 -23.20 26.24 -6.95
C ASN A 513 -23.59 25.00 -7.76
N GLU A 514 -24.82 24.51 -7.57
CA GLU A 514 -25.26 23.18 -8.01
C GLU A 514 -24.99 22.87 -9.49
N MET A 515 -25.22 23.83 -10.40
CA MET A 515 -25.01 23.61 -11.83
C MET A 515 -23.52 23.40 -12.17
N GLU A 516 -22.65 24.25 -11.64
CA GLU A 516 -21.22 24.18 -11.93
C GLU A 516 -20.55 23.01 -11.20
N ILE A 517 -20.94 22.77 -9.95
CA ILE A 517 -20.34 21.72 -9.13
C ILE A 517 -20.73 20.32 -9.61
N ALA A 518 -21.98 20.14 -10.09
CA ALA A 518 -22.40 18.88 -10.71
C ALA A 518 -21.53 18.54 -11.93
N LYS A 519 -21.25 19.54 -12.79
CA LYS A 519 -20.33 19.38 -13.92
C LYS A 519 -18.93 18.96 -13.49
N VAL A 520 -18.39 19.56 -12.41
CA VAL A 520 -17.06 19.19 -11.87
C VAL A 520 -17.04 17.73 -11.39
N VAL A 521 -18.09 17.29 -10.69
CA VAL A 521 -18.22 15.89 -10.23
C VAL A 521 -18.36 14.93 -11.40
N ASP A 522 -19.23 15.24 -12.36
CA ASP A 522 -19.47 14.40 -13.54
C ASP A 522 -18.23 14.27 -14.42
N ASP A 523 -17.48 15.37 -14.60
CA ASP A 523 -16.24 15.39 -15.37
C ASP A 523 -15.16 14.48 -14.77
N VAL A 524 -15.14 14.32 -13.45
CA VAL A 524 -14.27 13.35 -12.75
C VAL A 524 -14.80 11.93 -12.96
N VAL A 525 -16.09 11.67 -12.69
CA VAL A 525 -16.62 10.29 -12.68
C VAL A 525 -16.61 9.66 -14.08
N LYS A 526 -16.93 10.44 -15.13
CA LYS A 526 -17.11 9.93 -16.50
C LYS A 526 -15.88 9.27 -17.12
N VAL A 527 -14.67 9.52 -16.59
CA VAL A 527 -13.42 8.96 -17.12
C VAL A 527 -13.00 7.64 -16.44
N HIS A 528 -13.76 7.15 -15.46
CA HIS A 528 -13.45 5.94 -14.70
C HIS A 528 -14.15 4.62 -15.11
N PRO A 529 -14.83 4.44 -16.27
CA PRO A 529 -15.33 3.12 -16.67
C PRO A 529 -14.27 2.02 -16.69
N ALA A 530 -13.04 2.32 -17.14
CA ALA A 530 -11.97 1.34 -17.18
C ALA A 530 -11.50 0.90 -15.78
N SER A 531 -11.49 1.81 -14.79
CA SER A 531 -11.24 1.45 -13.39
C SER A 531 -12.30 0.49 -12.88
N ARG A 532 -13.58 0.74 -13.21
CA ARG A 532 -14.69 -0.15 -12.84
C ARG A 532 -14.59 -1.54 -13.48
N GLN A 533 -14.23 -1.62 -14.76
CA GLN A 533 -14.09 -2.90 -15.48
C GLN A 533 -12.93 -3.74 -14.93
N HIS A 534 -11.88 -3.09 -14.41
CA HIS A 534 -10.78 -3.74 -13.71
C HIS A 534 -11.23 -4.26 -12.34
N GLY A 535 -11.87 -3.41 -11.53
CA GLY A 535 -12.29 -3.75 -10.18
C GLY A 535 -11.65 -2.81 -9.18
N VAL A 536 -12.51 -2.12 -8.43
CA VAL A 536 -12.12 -1.02 -7.55
C VAL A 536 -12.30 -1.43 -6.09
N PHE A 537 -11.23 -1.31 -5.31
CA PHE A 537 -11.29 -1.50 -3.86
C PHE A 537 -12.04 -0.33 -3.20
N VAL A 538 -11.58 0.91 -3.44
CA VAL A 538 -12.23 2.18 -3.09
C VAL A 538 -11.93 3.24 -4.15
N TYR A 539 -12.82 4.21 -4.36
CA TYR A 539 -12.60 5.42 -5.15
C TYR A 539 -12.07 6.52 -4.22
N SER A 540 -10.81 6.89 -4.40
CA SER A 540 -10.14 7.93 -3.61
C SER A 540 -10.49 9.31 -4.14
N LEU A 541 -10.92 10.21 -3.27
CA LEU A 541 -11.11 11.65 -3.50
C LEU A 541 -9.82 12.46 -3.23
N GLY A 542 -8.73 11.76 -2.93
CA GLY A 542 -7.40 12.30 -2.81
C GLY A 542 -6.76 12.12 -1.44
N ASP A 543 -5.46 12.36 -1.45
CA ASP A 543 -4.53 12.40 -0.31
C ASP A 543 -4.13 13.85 -0.02
N GLU A 544 -3.88 14.19 1.25
CA GLU A 544 -3.55 15.56 1.70
C GLU A 544 -4.54 16.63 1.18
N ILE A 545 -5.82 16.27 1.12
CA ILE A 545 -6.93 17.16 0.76
C ILE A 545 -7.39 18.01 1.96
N MET A 546 -8.22 19.01 1.67
CA MET A 546 -8.91 19.77 2.72
C MET A 546 -10.18 19.04 3.14
N THR A 547 -10.38 18.86 4.46
CA THR A 547 -11.57 18.21 5.04
C THR A 547 -12.62 19.20 5.57
N ARG A 548 -12.38 20.50 5.34
CA ARG A 548 -13.21 21.61 5.82
C ARG A 548 -13.16 22.75 4.81
N GLY A 549 -14.30 23.38 4.52
CA GLY A 549 -14.31 24.59 3.69
C GLY A 549 -15.68 25.20 3.47
N ALA A 550 -15.71 26.53 3.39
CA ALA A 550 -16.85 27.32 2.93
C ALA A 550 -16.35 28.64 2.33
N CYS A 551 -17.22 29.33 1.58
CA CYS A 551 -16.92 30.63 0.98
C CYS A 551 -18.06 31.63 1.22
N VAL A 552 -17.92 32.82 0.62
CA VAL A 552 -18.88 33.93 0.70
C VAL A 552 -19.87 33.97 -0.47
N HIS A 553 -19.80 33.00 -1.40
CA HIS A 553 -20.72 32.91 -2.53
C HIS A 553 -22.19 32.79 -2.03
N PRO A 554 -23.18 33.45 -2.67
CA PRO A 554 -24.58 33.44 -2.22
C PRO A 554 -25.15 32.03 -2.00
N ALA A 555 -24.84 31.09 -2.90
CA ALA A 555 -25.28 29.69 -2.75
C ALA A 555 -24.68 29.00 -1.52
N CYS A 556 -23.44 29.37 -1.12
CA CYS A 556 -22.82 28.84 0.10
C CYS A 556 -23.47 29.42 1.35
N LEU A 557 -23.84 30.70 1.34
CA LEU A 557 -24.58 31.33 2.44
C LEU A 557 -25.98 30.71 2.59
N GLU A 558 -26.65 30.42 1.48
CA GLU A 558 -27.95 29.74 1.51
C GLU A 558 -27.84 28.31 2.06
N ALA A 559 -26.80 27.56 1.66
CA ALA A 559 -26.51 26.25 2.26
C ALA A 559 -26.24 26.35 3.77
N TYR A 560 -25.55 27.42 4.22
CA TYR A 560 -25.32 27.67 5.64
C TYR A 560 -26.62 27.94 6.41
N ARG A 561 -27.53 28.75 5.85
CA ARG A 561 -28.85 29.00 6.46
C ARG A 561 -29.68 27.73 6.59
N LYS A 562 -29.66 26.85 5.58
CA LYS A 562 -30.32 25.55 5.63
C LYS A 562 -29.74 24.66 6.72
N TYR A 563 -28.42 24.61 6.85
CA TYR A 563 -27.74 23.91 7.93
C TYR A 563 -28.17 24.45 9.32
N LEU A 564 -28.14 25.77 9.53
CA LEU A 564 -28.58 26.37 10.79
C LEU A 564 -30.05 26.07 11.11
N LYS A 565 -30.92 26.05 10.10
CA LYS A 565 -32.32 25.66 10.28
C LYS A 565 -32.46 24.20 10.73
N GLN A 566 -31.60 23.30 10.26
CA GLN A 566 -31.57 21.91 10.69
C GLN A 566 -31.07 21.77 12.13
N GLU A 567 -30.00 22.49 12.50
CA GLU A 567 -29.43 22.40 13.85
C GLU A 567 -30.31 23.03 14.92
N TYR A 568 -30.93 24.19 14.65
CA TYR A 568 -31.73 24.92 15.65
C TYR A 568 -33.24 24.64 15.59
N GLY A 569 -33.75 24.13 14.46
CA GLY A 569 -35.17 23.91 14.20
C GLY A 569 -36.03 25.18 14.05
N SER A 570 -35.74 26.24 14.81
CA SER A 570 -36.43 27.53 14.80
C SER A 570 -35.47 28.70 14.90
N ILE A 571 -35.84 29.85 14.32
CA ILE A 571 -35.04 31.07 14.39
C ILE A 571 -34.93 31.61 15.83
N ASN A 572 -35.96 31.38 16.66
CA ASN A 572 -35.96 31.79 18.06
C ASN A 572 -34.88 31.06 18.86
N ALA A 573 -34.67 29.77 18.61
CA ALA A 573 -33.60 28.99 19.25
C ALA A 573 -32.22 29.51 18.82
N LEU A 574 -32.04 29.82 17.53
CA LEU A 574 -30.80 30.42 17.03
C LEU A 574 -30.54 31.79 17.68
N ASN A 575 -31.53 32.68 17.68
CA ASN A 575 -31.43 34.00 18.30
C ASN A 575 -31.08 33.92 19.79
N ALA A 576 -31.69 32.98 20.51
CA ALA A 576 -31.38 32.75 21.93
C ALA A 576 -29.94 32.23 22.12
N SER A 577 -29.40 31.47 21.18
CA SER A 577 -28.02 30.98 21.21
C SER A 577 -27.01 32.08 20.86
N TRP A 578 -27.23 32.79 19.76
CA TRP A 578 -26.31 33.78 19.19
C TRP A 578 -26.42 35.17 19.83
N GLY A 579 -27.49 35.46 20.56
CA GLY A 579 -27.78 36.82 21.04
C GLY A 579 -28.22 37.76 19.92
N THR A 580 -28.90 37.25 18.90
CA THR A 580 -29.36 38.00 17.71
C THR A 580 -30.88 38.21 17.71
N ALA A 581 -31.39 38.99 16.75
CA ALA A 581 -32.81 39.30 16.60
C ALA A 581 -33.29 39.12 15.15
N CYS A 582 -32.84 38.07 14.46
CA CYS A 582 -33.29 37.75 13.09
C CYS A 582 -34.76 37.32 13.09
N LYS A 583 -35.57 37.82 12.17
CA LYS A 583 -36.99 37.47 12.04
C LYS A 583 -37.20 36.07 11.46
N ASP A 584 -36.33 35.67 10.56
CA ASP A 584 -36.26 34.33 9.96
C ASP A 584 -34.83 34.02 9.50
N PHE A 585 -34.61 32.80 9.00
CA PHE A 585 -33.27 32.35 8.59
C PHE A 585 -32.70 33.08 7.35
N SER A 586 -33.53 33.75 6.55
CA SER A 586 -33.07 34.52 5.38
C SER A 586 -32.32 35.81 5.78
N GLU A 587 -32.58 36.33 6.98
CA GLU A 587 -31.87 37.48 7.55
C GLU A 587 -30.49 37.12 8.13
N VAL A 588 -30.16 35.82 8.25
CA VAL A 588 -28.85 35.39 8.76
C VAL A 588 -27.76 35.70 7.73
N THR A 589 -26.77 36.50 8.12
CA THR A 589 -25.58 36.86 7.34
C THR A 589 -24.30 36.49 8.09
N LEU A 590 -23.12 36.68 7.48
CA LEU A 590 -21.83 36.61 8.16
C LEU A 590 -21.52 37.92 8.90
N SER A 591 -20.71 37.90 9.95
CA SER A 591 -20.37 39.13 10.70
C SER A 591 -19.62 40.15 9.82
N SER A 592 -18.88 39.65 8.82
CA SER A 592 -18.30 40.41 7.73
C SER A 592 -18.52 39.67 6.41
N SER A 593 -18.83 40.41 5.34
CA SER A 593 -19.05 39.84 4.00
C SER A 593 -17.79 39.23 3.37
N THR A 594 -16.61 39.52 3.92
CA THR A 594 -15.32 38.99 3.45
C THR A 594 -14.72 37.94 4.39
N ASP A 595 -15.31 37.73 5.57
CA ASP A 595 -14.83 36.77 6.57
C ASP A 595 -15.64 35.48 6.51
N SER A 596 -15.18 34.52 5.71
CA SER A 596 -15.82 33.21 5.61
C SER A 596 -15.71 32.35 6.87
N ASP A 597 -14.88 32.75 7.84
CA ASP A 597 -14.48 31.92 8.97
C ASP A 597 -15.10 32.42 10.29
N GLU A 598 -15.86 33.52 10.25
CA GLU A 598 -16.46 34.17 11.43
C GLU A 598 -15.40 34.49 12.51
N GLY A 599 -14.20 34.89 12.08
CA GLY A 599 -13.10 35.27 12.96
C GLY A 599 -13.40 36.52 13.79
N GLU A 600 -14.27 37.41 13.31
CA GLU A 600 -14.78 38.52 14.12
C GLU A 600 -15.64 38.04 15.29
N ALA A 601 -16.56 37.09 15.06
CA ALA A 601 -17.38 36.53 16.13
C ALA A 601 -16.50 35.89 17.23
N LEU A 602 -15.40 35.23 16.86
CA LEU A 602 -14.42 34.73 17.84
C LEU A 602 -13.78 35.85 18.66
N ARG A 603 -13.33 36.94 18.01
CA ARG A 603 -12.71 38.09 18.69
C ARG A 603 -13.66 38.81 19.65
N SER A 604 -14.95 38.83 19.32
CA SER A 604 -16.01 39.44 20.16
C SER A 604 -16.62 38.46 21.17
N ASN A 605 -16.03 37.27 21.36
CA ASN A 605 -16.53 36.21 22.25
C ASN A 605 -17.95 35.71 21.93
N HIS A 606 -18.40 35.86 20.68
CA HIS A 606 -19.64 35.26 20.16
C HIS A 606 -19.38 33.81 19.72
N TYR A 607 -19.01 32.96 20.68
CA TYR A 607 -18.56 31.59 20.41
C TYR A 607 -19.58 30.71 19.67
N PRO A 608 -20.90 30.77 19.95
CA PRO A 608 -21.88 29.95 19.21
C PRO A 608 -21.91 30.25 17.72
N ARG A 609 -21.93 31.53 17.38
CA ARG A 609 -21.92 31.99 16.01
C ARG A 609 -20.64 31.57 15.27
N TRP A 610 -19.50 31.70 15.93
CA TRP A 610 -18.23 31.26 15.37
C TRP A 610 -18.18 29.74 15.18
N PHE A 611 -18.55 28.98 16.21
CA PHE A 611 -18.52 27.51 16.19
C PHE A 611 -19.45 26.93 15.12
N ASP A 612 -20.68 27.42 15.01
CA ASP A 612 -21.63 26.96 14.00
C ASP A 612 -21.08 27.14 12.58
N ARG A 613 -20.27 28.18 12.36
CA ARG A 613 -19.55 28.34 11.10
C ARG A 613 -18.44 27.31 10.92
N GLN A 614 -17.69 26.99 11.97
CA GLN A 614 -16.66 25.94 11.93
C GLN A 614 -17.25 24.56 11.69
N ALA A 615 -18.40 24.24 12.30
CA ALA A 615 -19.14 23.01 12.09
C ALA A 615 -19.71 22.94 10.66
N PHE A 616 -20.25 24.06 10.16
CA PHE A 616 -20.70 24.14 8.77
C PHE A 616 -19.57 23.88 7.76
N HIS A 617 -18.33 24.32 8.01
CA HIS A 617 -17.21 24.03 7.10
C HIS A 617 -16.98 22.52 6.91
N SER A 618 -17.07 21.75 7.99
CA SER A 618 -16.93 20.28 7.97
C SER A 618 -18.15 19.62 7.31
N TYR A 619 -19.36 20.07 7.68
CA TYR A 619 -20.61 19.62 7.04
C TYR A 619 -20.63 19.86 5.53
N ASN A 620 -20.19 21.03 5.11
CA ASN A 620 -20.15 21.43 3.71
C ASN A 620 -19.17 20.57 2.89
N PHE A 621 -18.00 20.24 3.46
CA PHE A 621 -17.07 19.31 2.84
C PHE A 621 -17.68 17.91 2.69
N VAL A 622 -18.28 17.34 3.75
CA VAL A 622 -18.87 15.99 3.69
C VAL A 622 -20.02 15.93 2.69
N ASN A 623 -20.85 16.98 2.59
CA ASN A 623 -21.88 17.08 1.57
C ASN A 623 -21.30 17.19 0.15
N TYR A 624 -20.17 17.88 -0.03
CA TYR A 624 -19.47 17.89 -1.31
C TYR A 624 -18.93 16.51 -1.69
N ALA A 625 -18.25 15.82 -0.77
CA ALA A 625 -17.77 14.45 -0.96
C ALA A 625 -18.91 13.45 -1.24
N THR A 626 -20.10 13.68 -0.66
CA THR A 626 -21.29 12.86 -0.89
C THR A 626 -21.75 12.90 -2.35
N ARG A 627 -21.62 14.03 -3.04
CA ARG A 627 -21.93 14.12 -4.48
C ARG A 627 -21.08 13.15 -5.30
N TYR A 628 -19.78 13.06 -5.01
CA TYR A 628 -18.91 12.06 -5.64
C TYR A 628 -19.29 10.63 -5.29
N ARG A 629 -19.59 10.33 -4.02
CA ARG A 629 -20.04 9.00 -3.58
C ARG A 629 -21.25 8.54 -4.39
N ASP A 630 -22.24 9.42 -4.55
CA ASP A 630 -23.48 9.08 -5.24
C ASP A 630 -23.27 8.93 -6.74
N SER A 631 -22.48 9.81 -7.37
CA SER A 631 -22.16 9.68 -8.81
C SER A 631 -21.30 8.43 -9.10
N PHE A 632 -20.32 8.09 -8.26
CA PHE A 632 -19.58 6.84 -8.42
C PHE A 632 -20.45 5.61 -8.19
N ARG A 633 -21.45 5.67 -7.32
CA ARG A 633 -22.41 4.56 -7.11
C ARG A 633 -23.30 4.32 -8.34
N GLN A 634 -23.56 5.34 -9.15
CA GLN A 634 -24.25 5.18 -10.44
C GLN A 634 -23.37 4.45 -11.47
N LEU A 635 -22.06 4.72 -11.48
CA LEU A 635 -21.09 4.01 -12.34
C LEU A 635 -20.81 2.58 -11.84
N ASP A 636 -20.66 2.41 -10.53
CA ASP A 636 -20.39 1.15 -9.85
C ASP A 636 -21.31 0.98 -8.64
N PRO A 637 -22.34 0.11 -8.71
CA PRO A 637 -23.22 -0.14 -7.57
C PRO A 637 -22.51 -0.60 -6.29
N GLN A 638 -21.28 -1.13 -6.40
CA GLN A 638 -20.43 -1.55 -5.28
C GLN A 638 -19.38 -0.50 -4.88
N ALA A 639 -19.49 0.73 -5.37
CA ALA A 639 -18.54 1.81 -5.07
C ALA A 639 -18.45 2.06 -3.56
N ARG A 640 -17.20 2.14 -3.09
CA ARG A 640 -16.84 2.75 -1.81
C ARG A 640 -16.05 3.99 -2.15
N THR A 641 -16.46 5.15 -1.66
CA THR A 641 -15.90 6.46 -1.99
C THR A 641 -15.58 7.23 -0.73
N GLY A 642 -14.42 7.87 -0.72
CA GLY A 642 -13.87 8.57 0.43
C GLY A 642 -12.48 9.11 0.14
N PHE A 643 -11.69 9.38 1.18
CA PHE A 643 -10.35 9.97 1.03
C PHE A 643 -9.35 9.35 2.02
N GLU A 644 -8.07 9.60 1.80
CA GLU A 644 -6.96 9.05 2.56
C GLU A 644 -5.94 10.13 2.91
N GLY A 645 -5.03 9.85 3.86
CA GLY A 645 -3.95 10.74 4.31
C GLY A 645 -4.36 12.20 4.50
N ALA A 646 -5.60 12.42 4.88
CA ALA A 646 -6.18 13.72 5.13
C ALA A 646 -7.23 13.60 6.24
N GLY A 647 -7.53 14.75 6.81
CA GLY A 647 -8.28 14.86 8.04
C GLY A 647 -7.52 14.31 9.25
N GLY A 648 -7.97 14.70 10.43
CA GLY A 648 -7.29 14.34 11.67
C GLY A 648 -8.20 14.39 12.87
N PHE A 649 -7.66 13.97 14.00
CA PHE A 649 -8.38 14.07 15.27
C PHE A 649 -8.74 15.54 15.54
N GLY A 650 -10.04 15.82 15.61
CA GLY A 650 -10.55 17.20 15.67
C GLY A 650 -11.43 17.62 14.49
N ASP A 651 -11.49 16.84 13.41
CA ASP A 651 -12.54 16.96 12.39
C ASP A 651 -13.86 16.35 12.88
N ASP A 652 -14.98 16.57 12.17
CA ASP A 652 -16.25 15.88 12.50
C ASP A 652 -16.19 14.41 12.04
N LEU A 653 -15.45 13.59 12.81
CA LEU A 653 -15.09 12.21 12.47
C LEU A 653 -16.32 11.33 12.32
N ASP A 654 -17.29 11.54 13.19
CA ASP A 654 -18.56 10.83 13.18
C ASP A 654 -19.32 11.15 11.88
N LEU A 655 -19.42 12.43 11.49
CA LEU A 655 -20.07 12.83 10.24
C LEU A 655 -19.37 12.24 9.01
N ILE A 656 -18.03 12.23 8.97
CA ILE A 656 -17.24 11.62 7.89
C ILE A 656 -17.55 10.13 7.78
N ILE A 657 -17.43 9.39 8.89
CA ILE A 657 -17.59 7.94 8.94
C ILE A 657 -19.01 7.51 8.59
N ARG A 658 -20.03 8.20 9.11
CA ARG A 658 -21.43 7.80 8.88
C ARG A 658 -21.92 8.13 7.47
N THR A 659 -21.32 9.13 6.82
CA THR A 659 -21.81 9.62 5.53
C THR A 659 -21.03 9.04 4.37
N LEU A 660 -19.71 8.94 4.49
CA LEU A 660 -18.87 8.35 3.45
C LEU A 660 -18.77 6.84 3.64
N THR A 661 -18.09 6.17 2.71
CA THR A 661 -17.94 4.70 2.73
C THR A 661 -16.47 4.28 2.81
N PHE A 662 -15.59 5.27 2.95
CA PHE A 662 -14.16 5.09 3.12
C PHE A 662 -13.55 6.35 3.77
N TRP A 663 -12.60 6.15 4.67
CA TRP A 663 -11.69 7.17 5.18
C TRP A 663 -10.47 6.47 5.79
N SER A 664 -9.27 6.90 5.42
CA SER A 664 -8.00 6.35 5.90
C SER A 664 -7.09 7.48 6.40
N PRO A 665 -7.11 7.83 7.71
CA PRO A 665 -6.22 8.87 8.24
C PRO A 665 -4.74 8.44 8.22
N TYR A 666 -3.83 9.37 8.54
CA TYR A 666 -2.47 8.99 8.95
C TYR A 666 -2.49 8.29 10.32
N PRO A 667 -1.47 7.46 10.65
CA PRO A 667 -1.35 6.84 11.97
C PRO A 667 -1.47 7.86 13.11
N GLY A 668 -2.47 7.70 13.98
CA GLY A 668 -2.72 8.64 15.07
C GLY A 668 -4.09 8.45 15.71
N PRO A 669 -4.53 9.33 16.63
CA PRO A 669 -5.79 9.15 17.37
C PRO A 669 -7.04 8.98 16.49
N GLY A 670 -7.05 9.47 15.25
CA GLY A 670 -8.17 9.28 14.31
C GLY A 670 -8.43 7.82 13.97
N ASP A 671 -7.39 6.98 13.90
CA ASP A 671 -7.53 5.55 13.57
C ASP A 671 -8.30 4.76 14.66
N GLU A 672 -8.16 5.16 15.93
CA GLU A 672 -8.93 4.61 17.05
C GLU A 672 -10.42 4.92 16.94
N VAL A 673 -10.74 6.11 16.45
CA VAL A 673 -12.13 6.53 16.24
C VAL A 673 -12.73 5.76 15.08
N VAL A 674 -12.00 5.65 13.95
CA VAL A 674 -12.42 4.80 12.82
C VAL A 674 -12.67 3.36 13.26
N ARG A 675 -11.74 2.76 14.02
CA ARG A 675 -11.89 1.41 14.56
C ARG A 675 -13.17 1.23 15.38
N SER A 676 -13.55 2.26 16.14
CA SER A 676 -14.67 2.23 17.09
C SER A 676 -16.02 2.53 16.44
N LEU A 677 -16.08 3.55 15.59
CA LEU A 677 -17.33 4.07 15.02
C LEU A 677 -17.68 3.42 13.68
N ALA A 678 -16.68 3.12 12.85
CA ALA A 678 -16.94 2.67 11.50
C ALA A 678 -17.51 1.24 11.49
N PRO A 679 -18.51 0.95 10.64
CA PRO A 679 -19.02 -0.41 10.50
C PRO A 679 -17.88 -1.34 10.03
N ARG A 680 -18.01 -2.65 10.30
CA ARG A 680 -16.94 -3.60 10.04
C ARG A 680 -16.55 -3.65 8.57
N ASP A 681 -17.47 -3.43 7.65
CA ASP A 681 -17.19 -3.46 6.21
C ASP A 681 -16.55 -2.17 5.70
N PHE A 682 -16.47 -1.11 6.51
CA PHE A 682 -15.73 0.12 6.20
C PHE A 682 -14.23 -0.17 6.12
N PRO A 683 -13.53 0.13 5.00
CA PRO A 683 -12.10 -0.13 4.88
C PRO A 683 -11.29 0.67 5.92
N ARG A 684 -10.39 0.00 6.63
CA ARG A 684 -9.51 0.60 7.65
C ARG A 684 -8.06 0.42 7.24
N ALA A 685 -7.34 1.51 7.08
CA ALA A 685 -5.94 1.52 6.67
C ALA A 685 -5.22 2.78 7.16
N ASN A 686 -3.89 2.79 7.03
CA ASN A 686 -3.04 3.95 7.22
C ASN A 686 -1.79 3.87 6.32
N TRP A 687 -1.12 5.02 6.10
CA TRP A 687 0.13 5.14 5.32
C TRP A 687 1.42 4.84 6.13
N MET A 688 2.41 4.24 5.45
CA MET A 688 3.80 4.06 5.90
C MET A 688 4.80 4.19 4.72
N GLY A 689 6.09 3.95 4.98
CA GLY A 689 7.17 3.96 3.98
C GLY A 689 8.19 5.09 4.12
N TYR A 690 8.06 5.92 5.16
CA TYR A 690 8.83 7.15 5.34
C TYR A 690 10.15 7.00 6.13
N THR A 691 10.74 5.80 6.16
CA THR A 691 11.99 5.49 6.88
C THR A 691 12.83 4.45 6.15
N LYS A 692 14.13 4.36 6.45
CA LYS A 692 15.06 3.41 5.82
C LYS A 692 15.45 2.19 6.67
N ASP A 693 15.07 2.16 7.94
CA ASP A 693 15.43 1.07 8.85
C ASP A 693 14.25 0.12 9.14
N ALA A 694 14.53 -1.16 9.30
CA ALA A 694 13.51 -2.18 9.52
C ALA A 694 12.74 -1.96 10.83
N THR A 695 13.40 -1.46 11.88
CA THR A 695 12.79 -1.30 13.21
C THR A 695 11.67 -0.26 13.17
N SER A 696 11.89 0.89 12.52
CA SER A 696 10.88 1.93 12.34
C SER A 696 9.73 1.46 11.44
N LEU A 697 10.04 0.75 10.35
CA LEU A 697 9.03 0.18 9.45
C LEU A 697 8.14 -0.83 10.19
N LEU A 698 8.75 -1.73 10.97
CA LEU A 698 8.05 -2.73 11.76
C LEU A 698 7.21 -2.11 12.87
N ARG A 699 7.71 -1.06 13.54
CA ARG A 699 6.93 -0.32 14.55
C ARG A 699 5.63 0.18 13.97
N VAL A 700 5.69 0.83 12.80
CA VAL A 700 4.52 1.41 12.12
C VAL A 700 3.58 0.31 11.62
N PHE A 701 4.12 -0.73 10.97
CA PHE A 701 3.32 -1.85 10.45
C PHE A 701 2.56 -2.56 11.58
N TRP A 702 3.25 -2.95 12.66
CA TRP A 702 2.61 -3.67 13.75
C TRP A 702 1.65 -2.81 14.55
N ARG A 703 1.92 -1.51 14.73
CA ARG A 703 0.95 -0.57 15.30
C ARG A 703 -0.37 -0.57 14.53
N MET A 704 -0.33 -0.56 13.18
CA MET A 704 -1.55 -0.58 12.37
C MET A 704 -2.33 -1.89 12.57
N VAL A 705 -1.64 -3.05 12.54
CA VAL A 705 -2.28 -4.36 12.76
C VAL A 705 -2.90 -4.44 14.16
N THR A 706 -2.18 -4.04 15.20
CA THR A 706 -2.70 -4.10 16.59
C THR A 706 -3.79 -3.08 16.86
N ARG A 707 -3.89 -2.01 16.06
CA ARG A 707 -5.00 -1.05 16.09
C ARG A 707 -6.13 -1.39 15.12
N GLY A 708 -6.20 -2.64 14.64
CA GLY A 708 -7.36 -3.16 13.92
C GLY A 708 -7.55 -2.57 12.53
N MET A 709 -6.46 -2.15 11.87
CA MET A 709 -6.47 -1.86 10.43
C MET A 709 -6.53 -3.18 9.65
N ASP A 710 -7.22 -3.17 8.51
CA ASP A 710 -7.37 -4.33 7.60
C ASP A 710 -6.36 -4.32 6.46
N SER A 711 -5.64 -3.21 6.31
CA SER A 711 -4.67 -2.98 5.27
C SER A 711 -3.58 -2.00 5.71
N VAL A 712 -2.41 -2.16 5.11
CA VAL A 712 -1.27 -1.25 5.26
C VAL A 712 -0.95 -0.64 3.90
N TRP A 713 -0.80 0.68 3.85
CA TRP A 713 -0.59 1.43 2.61
C TRP A 713 0.82 2.01 2.57
N TRP A 714 1.55 1.83 1.47
CA TRP A 714 2.95 2.23 1.35
C TRP A 714 3.12 3.36 0.33
N TRP A 715 3.72 4.47 0.76
CA TRP A 715 4.17 5.55 -0.09
C TRP A 715 5.67 5.42 -0.35
N ARG A 716 6.15 5.03 -1.52
CA ARG A 716 5.56 4.55 -2.79
C ARG A 716 6.46 3.42 -3.33
N TRP A 717 6.19 2.83 -4.50
CA TRP A 717 7.00 1.68 -4.95
C TRP A 717 8.44 2.05 -5.33
N ASP A 718 8.65 3.17 -6.03
CA ASP A 718 9.95 3.69 -6.46
C ASP A 718 10.28 5.01 -5.75
N CYS A 719 11.39 5.05 -5.03
CA CYS A 719 11.93 6.29 -4.48
C CYS A 719 13.38 6.05 -4.02
N LEU A 720 14.22 7.05 -4.24
CA LEU A 720 15.59 7.09 -3.75
C LEU A 720 15.80 8.46 -3.12
N GLY A 721 16.02 8.56 -1.81
CA GLY A 721 16.03 9.87 -1.15
C GLY A 721 16.13 9.78 0.37
N PRO A 722 15.50 10.71 1.12
CA PRO A 722 15.40 10.63 2.58
C PRO A 722 14.66 9.38 3.09
N PHE A 723 13.85 8.78 2.23
CA PHE A 723 13.19 7.49 2.40
C PHE A 723 13.35 6.70 1.11
N ASN A 724 13.22 5.38 1.22
CA ASN A 724 13.36 4.46 0.09
C ASN A 724 11.98 3.99 -0.37
N GLY A 725 11.85 3.79 -1.68
CA GLY A 725 10.68 3.12 -2.25
C GLY A 725 10.57 1.69 -1.72
N PHE A 726 9.44 1.05 -1.97
CA PHE A 726 9.27 -0.36 -1.60
C PHE A 726 10.30 -1.26 -2.31
N LEU A 727 10.59 -0.98 -3.58
CA LEU A 727 11.62 -1.67 -4.36
C LEU A 727 12.88 -0.80 -4.48
N ALA A 728 14.02 -1.47 -4.50
CA ALA A 728 15.31 -0.91 -4.84
C ALA A 728 15.45 -0.78 -6.37
N PRO A 729 16.45 -0.02 -6.88
CA PRO A 729 16.74 0.13 -8.31
C PRO A 729 16.86 -1.20 -9.09
N HIS A 730 17.27 -2.27 -8.43
CA HIS A 730 17.35 -3.61 -9.01
C HIS A 730 16.00 -4.38 -8.99
N LEU A 731 14.88 -3.73 -8.68
CA LEU A 731 13.53 -4.29 -8.52
C LEU A 731 13.37 -5.37 -7.44
N GLY A 732 14.38 -5.63 -6.62
CA GLY A 732 14.22 -6.42 -5.40
C GLY A 732 13.91 -5.50 -4.20
N PRO A 733 13.56 -6.05 -3.04
CA PRO A 733 13.37 -5.24 -1.84
C PRO A 733 14.70 -4.70 -1.32
N TRP A 734 14.67 -3.50 -0.70
CA TRP A 734 15.76 -3.03 0.15
C TRP A 734 15.99 -3.97 1.33
N PRO A 735 17.19 -4.03 1.95
CA PRO A 735 17.43 -4.89 3.12
C PRO A 735 16.40 -4.70 4.24
N ALA A 736 16.08 -3.45 4.58
CA ALA A 736 15.06 -3.14 5.58
C ALA A 736 13.64 -3.56 5.16
N THR A 737 13.29 -3.37 3.89
CA THR A 737 12.01 -3.83 3.34
C THR A 737 11.93 -5.35 3.35
N LYS A 738 13.01 -6.05 2.99
CA LYS A 738 13.09 -7.51 3.00
C LYS A 738 12.86 -8.06 4.39
N GLU A 739 13.56 -7.53 5.39
CA GLU A 739 13.37 -7.91 6.79
C GLU A 739 11.92 -7.67 7.26
N MET A 740 11.34 -6.52 6.92
CA MET A 740 9.95 -6.20 7.28
C MET A 740 8.96 -7.17 6.62
N VAL A 741 9.12 -7.44 5.32
CA VAL A 741 8.27 -8.39 4.59
C VAL A 741 8.41 -9.78 5.21
N GLU A 742 9.61 -10.25 5.52
CA GLU A 742 9.83 -11.56 6.16
C GLU A 742 9.18 -11.65 7.56
N ASP A 743 9.38 -10.64 8.41
CA ASP A 743 8.81 -10.60 9.78
C ASP A 743 7.28 -10.61 9.78
N THR A 744 6.69 -9.87 8.84
CA THR A 744 5.23 -9.67 8.73
C THR A 744 4.54 -10.73 7.87
N LYS A 745 5.28 -11.71 7.35
CA LYS A 745 4.75 -12.77 6.47
C LYS A 745 3.55 -13.50 7.07
N VAL A 746 3.53 -13.71 8.39
CA VAL A 746 2.41 -14.35 9.10
C VAL A 746 1.07 -13.64 8.85
N VAL A 747 1.07 -12.32 8.67
CA VAL A 747 -0.14 -11.54 8.39
C VAL A 747 -0.71 -11.90 7.01
N ARG A 748 0.15 -11.97 5.99
CA ARG A 748 -0.21 -12.36 4.62
C ARG A 748 -0.50 -13.86 4.48
N ASP A 749 0.10 -14.69 5.33
CA ASP A 749 -0.13 -16.14 5.41
C ASP A 749 -1.41 -16.51 6.20
N GLY A 750 -2.20 -15.52 6.61
CA GLY A 750 -3.59 -15.72 7.03
C GLY A 750 -3.96 -15.14 8.39
N LEU A 751 -3.00 -14.69 9.21
CA LEU A 751 -3.32 -13.99 10.46
C LEU A 751 -4.14 -12.72 10.18
N GLY A 752 -3.79 -11.93 9.16
CA GLY A 752 -4.54 -10.71 8.83
C GLY A 752 -6.00 -11.00 8.47
N THR A 753 -6.24 -11.98 7.60
CA THR A 753 -7.61 -12.40 7.24
C THR A 753 -8.38 -13.00 8.43
N LEU A 754 -7.70 -13.72 9.32
CA LEU A 754 -8.31 -14.22 10.55
C LEU A 754 -8.73 -13.09 11.49
N LEU A 755 -7.86 -12.10 11.72
CA LEU A 755 -8.17 -10.91 12.50
C LEU A 755 -9.34 -10.15 11.88
N ILE A 756 -9.41 -10.12 10.54
CA ILE A 756 -10.52 -9.47 9.83
C ILE A 756 -11.87 -10.10 10.20
N ASN A 757 -11.89 -11.43 10.29
CA ASN A 757 -13.06 -12.24 10.63
C ASN A 757 -13.24 -12.43 12.16
N SER A 758 -12.48 -11.72 12.99
CA SER A 758 -12.56 -11.78 14.44
C SER A 758 -13.09 -10.47 15.03
N GLN A 759 -13.74 -10.53 16.18
CA GLN A 759 -14.21 -9.34 16.89
C GLN A 759 -13.13 -8.81 17.84
N MET A 760 -12.63 -7.60 17.63
CA MET A 760 -11.77 -6.95 18.62
C MET A 760 -12.57 -6.65 19.90
N VAL A 761 -12.06 -7.04 21.07
CA VAL A 761 -12.80 -6.96 22.34
C VAL A 761 -12.14 -6.01 23.33
N ASP A 762 -12.96 -5.18 23.97
CA ASP A 762 -12.54 -4.25 25.03
C ASP A 762 -13.06 -4.67 26.42
N GLN A 763 -12.90 -3.80 27.42
CA GLN A 763 -13.30 -4.06 28.81
C GLN A 763 -14.53 -3.26 29.25
N GLY A 764 -15.32 -2.74 28.31
CA GLY A 764 -16.48 -1.88 28.58
C GLY A 764 -16.09 -0.47 29.00
N ILE A 765 -15.05 0.08 28.37
CA ILE A 765 -14.64 1.49 28.52
C ILE A 765 -14.98 2.23 27.23
N ALA A 766 -15.90 3.19 27.32
CA ALA A 766 -16.19 4.13 26.26
C ALA A 766 -15.43 5.45 26.48
N LEU A 767 -14.75 5.97 25.45
CA LEU A 767 -14.19 7.32 25.42
C LEU A 767 -15.10 8.24 24.63
N TYR A 768 -15.52 9.32 25.26
CA TYR A 768 -16.40 10.31 24.66
C TYR A 768 -15.64 11.28 23.75
N TYR A 769 -15.89 11.22 22.46
CA TYR A 769 -15.42 12.19 21.48
C TYR A 769 -16.51 13.25 21.23
N SER A 770 -16.29 14.48 21.69
CA SER A 770 -17.13 15.64 21.41
C SER A 770 -16.47 16.57 20.41
N TYR A 771 -17.08 16.69 19.22
CA TYR A 771 -16.64 17.65 18.22
C TYR A 771 -16.70 19.11 18.71
N PRO A 772 -17.76 19.59 19.40
CA PRO A 772 -17.73 20.95 19.95
C PRO A 772 -16.68 21.12 21.06
N SER A 773 -16.37 20.09 21.85
CA SER A 773 -15.34 20.20 22.90
C SER A 773 -13.94 20.48 22.34
N TYR A 774 -13.64 19.98 21.14
CA TYR A 774 -12.40 20.30 20.42
C TYR A 774 -12.23 21.82 20.14
N TYR A 775 -13.33 22.55 20.03
CA TYR A 775 -13.33 24.01 19.89
C TYR A 775 -13.43 24.73 21.23
N ALA A 776 -14.26 24.22 22.16
CA ALA A 776 -14.44 24.79 23.49
C ALA A 776 -13.12 24.82 24.30
N ASN A 777 -12.28 23.80 24.15
CA ASN A 777 -10.94 23.72 24.74
C ASN A 777 -10.00 24.87 24.31
N ARG A 778 -10.33 25.64 23.26
CA ARG A 778 -9.47 26.70 22.68
C ARG A 778 -9.92 28.12 22.97
N ILE A 779 -11.05 28.29 23.64
CA ILE A 779 -11.65 29.58 23.95
C ILE A 779 -11.66 29.82 25.47
N GLY A 780 -11.78 31.08 25.88
CA GLY A 780 -11.71 31.47 27.30
C GLY A 780 -10.42 30.95 27.97
N ASP A 781 -10.57 30.39 29.18
CA ASP A 781 -9.46 29.75 29.90
C ASP A 781 -9.09 28.36 29.37
N GLY A 782 -9.80 27.86 28.34
CA GLY A 782 -9.61 26.59 27.64
C GLY A 782 -8.14 26.16 27.54
N PRO A 783 -7.31 26.95 26.82
CA PRO A 783 -5.93 26.60 26.49
C PRO A 783 -5.01 26.35 27.69
N SER A 784 -5.31 26.92 28.87
CA SER A 784 -4.44 26.77 30.05
C SER A 784 -4.39 25.31 30.56
N PHE A 785 -5.44 24.52 30.29
CA PHE A 785 -5.57 23.13 30.73
C PHE A 785 -4.98 22.11 29.74
N GLY A 786 -4.42 22.55 28.61
CA GLY A 786 -3.79 21.70 27.60
C GLY A 786 -4.59 21.59 26.31
N ASP A 787 -4.24 20.61 25.48
CA ASP A 787 -4.86 20.36 24.17
C ASP A 787 -5.78 19.13 24.21
N TYR A 788 -6.92 19.21 23.52
CA TYR A 788 -7.93 18.16 23.48
C TYR A 788 -7.41 16.83 22.90
N THR A 789 -6.63 16.88 21.81
CA THR A 789 -6.04 15.70 21.19
C THR A 789 -5.00 15.06 22.11
N VAL A 790 -4.20 15.87 22.80
CA VAL A 790 -3.23 15.40 23.81
C VAL A 790 -3.95 14.76 25.00
N ALA A 791 -5.07 15.32 25.45
CA ALA A 791 -5.85 14.76 26.56
C ALA A 791 -6.41 13.37 26.22
N HIS A 792 -7.03 13.23 25.04
CA HIS A 792 -7.47 11.93 24.52
C HIS A 792 -6.30 10.94 24.42
N THR A 793 -5.15 11.38 23.89
CA THR A 793 -3.95 10.56 23.79
C THR A 793 -3.44 10.09 25.14
N ALA A 794 -3.41 10.96 26.14
CA ALA A 794 -3.01 10.61 27.49
C ALA A 794 -3.96 9.58 28.12
N TRP A 795 -5.28 9.74 27.95
CA TRP A 795 -6.28 8.80 28.45
C TRP A 795 -6.13 7.42 27.82
N PHE A 796 -6.14 7.31 26.49
CA PHE A 796 -6.03 5.98 25.88
C PHE A 796 -4.67 5.33 26.10
N SER A 797 -3.60 6.13 26.21
CA SER A 797 -2.27 5.60 26.52
C SER A 797 -2.23 5.05 27.94
N ALA A 798 -2.80 5.76 28.92
CA ALA A 798 -2.91 5.29 30.30
C ALA A 798 -3.74 4.00 30.39
N ILE A 799 -4.86 3.90 29.68
CA ILE A 799 -5.69 2.69 29.63
C ILE A 799 -4.88 1.51 29.06
N ARG A 800 -4.19 1.71 27.94
CA ARG A 800 -3.37 0.66 27.30
C ARG A 800 -2.20 0.18 28.18
N GLU A 801 -1.52 1.10 28.86
CA GLU A 801 -0.45 0.80 29.82
C GLU A 801 -0.90 -0.02 31.04
N LEU A 802 -2.21 -0.04 31.31
CA LEU A 802 -2.81 -0.88 32.34
C LEU A 802 -3.28 -2.25 31.80
N GLY A 803 -2.98 -2.57 30.54
CA GLY A 803 -3.39 -3.82 29.88
C GLY A 803 -4.87 -3.83 29.49
N LEU A 804 -5.47 -2.65 29.31
CA LEU A 804 -6.88 -2.48 28.98
C LEU A 804 -7.05 -1.97 27.54
N GLN A 805 -8.25 -2.21 27.01
CA GLN A 805 -8.72 -1.76 25.70
C GLN A 805 -10.04 -1.00 25.88
N PHE A 806 -10.38 -0.18 24.89
CA PHE A 806 -11.53 0.73 24.90
C PHE A 806 -12.11 0.89 23.49
N HIS A 807 -13.24 1.57 23.40
CA HIS A 807 -13.76 2.11 22.15
C HIS A 807 -14.21 3.57 22.33
N HIS A 808 -14.38 4.29 21.22
CA HIS A 808 -14.93 5.65 21.21
C HIS A 808 -16.45 5.66 20.98
N VAL A 809 -17.10 6.68 21.53
CA VAL A 809 -18.50 7.06 21.24
C VAL A 809 -18.53 8.58 20.99
N SER A 810 -19.33 9.04 20.03
CA SER A 810 -19.40 10.47 19.68
C SER A 810 -20.53 11.22 20.40
N ASP A 811 -20.45 12.55 20.48
CA ASP A 811 -21.57 13.41 20.89
C ASP A 811 -22.85 13.12 20.09
N ARG A 812 -22.70 12.92 18.78
CA ARG A 812 -23.83 12.65 17.88
C ARG A 812 -24.47 11.30 18.17
N MET A 813 -23.69 10.25 18.43
CA MET A 813 -24.23 8.93 18.82
C MET A 813 -25.05 9.00 20.11
N LEU A 814 -24.62 9.81 21.09
CA LEU A 814 -25.38 10.03 22.32
C LEU A 814 -26.69 10.77 22.03
N ARG A 815 -26.65 11.86 21.25
CA ARG A 815 -27.86 12.62 20.87
C ARG A 815 -28.87 11.78 20.10
N LEU A 816 -28.41 10.89 19.23
CA LEU A 816 -29.25 10.04 18.38
C LEU A 816 -29.69 8.73 19.07
N GLY A 817 -29.24 8.45 20.29
CA GLY A 817 -29.58 7.20 21.00
C GLY A 817 -28.91 5.95 20.39
N GLU A 818 -27.81 6.12 19.67
CA GLU A 818 -27.05 5.06 19.00
C GLU A 818 -26.05 4.36 19.94
N TRP A 819 -25.73 4.99 21.09
CA TRP A 819 -24.81 4.42 22.08
C TRP A 819 -25.44 3.26 22.87
N LYS A 820 -24.82 2.07 22.78
CA LYS A 820 -25.22 0.86 23.50
C LYS A 820 -24.66 0.82 24.94
N SER A 821 -25.07 1.78 25.75
CA SER A 821 -24.53 2.00 27.10
C SER A 821 -24.61 0.79 28.05
N ALA A 822 -25.51 -0.17 27.81
CA ALA A 822 -25.61 -1.42 28.58
C ALA A 822 -24.39 -2.35 28.43
N GLN A 823 -23.57 -2.16 27.39
CA GLN A 823 -22.33 -2.90 27.18
C GLN A 823 -21.13 -2.27 27.90
N ASP A 824 -21.30 -1.04 28.38
CA ASP A 824 -20.25 -0.25 29.00
C ASP A 824 -20.37 -0.20 30.52
N LYS A 825 -19.21 -0.16 31.14
CA LYS A 825 -19.03 -0.02 32.59
C LYS A 825 -18.61 1.40 32.95
N ALA A 826 -17.78 1.99 32.10
CA ALA A 826 -17.25 3.33 32.28
C ALA A 826 -17.43 4.18 31.01
N LEU A 827 -17.83 5.44 31.20
CA LEU A 827 -17.74 6.48 30.19
C LEU A 827 -16.71 7.51 30.64
N VAL A 828 -15.62 7.65 29.89
CA VAL A 828 -14.54 8.61 30.14
C VAL A 828 -14.75 9.86 29.28
N LEU A 829 -14.60 11.03 29.89
CA LEU A 829 -14.80 12.35 29.29
C LEU A 829 -13.48 13.15 29.24
N PRO A 830 -12.59 12.89 28.26
CA PRO A 830 -11.36 13.68 28.09
C PRO A 830 -11.68 15.11 27.67
N GLN A 831 -11.42 16.09 28.53
CA GLN A 831 -11.67 17.53 28.29
C GLN A 831 -13.01 17.82 27.59
N ALA A 832 -14.07 17.14 28.02
CA ALA A 832 -15.41 17.29 27.44
C ALA A 832 -16.09 18.57 27.97
N GLU A 833 -15.59 19.73 27.52
CA GLU A 833 -16.04 21.04 27.98
C GLU A 833 -17.37 21.47 27.39
N ALA A 834 -17.73 20.98 26.20
CA ALA A 834 -18.99 21.27 25.53
C ALA A 834 -19.90 20.04 25.49
N ILE A 835 -21.03 20.10 26.20
CA ILE A 835 -21.99 19.01 26.33
C ILE A 835 -23.41 19.58 26.25
N GLY A 836 -24.20 19.13 25.28
CA GLY A 836 -25.59 19.52 25.16
C GLY A 836 -26.51 18.87 26.21
N PRO A 837 -27.74 19.39 26.37
CA PRO A 837 -28.69 18.87 27.36
C PRO A 837 -29.14 17.42 27.08
N ALA A 838 -29.19 17.02 25.81
CA ALA A 838 -29.57 15.65 25.42
C ALA A 838 -28.49 14.64 25.83
N GLU A 839 -27.22 14.95 25.53
CA GLU A 839 -26.06 14.16 25.92
C GLU A 839 -25.95 14.08 27.45
N ALA A 840 -26.09 15.21 28.15
CA ALA A 840 -26.06 15.25 29.60
C ALA A 840 -27.15 14.37 30.24
N LYS A 841 -28.35 14.34 29.65
CA LYS A 841 -29.43 13.44 30.09
C LYS A 841 -29.03 11.97 29.92
N VAL A 842 -28.51 11.59 28.76
CA VAL A 842 -28.05 10.21 28.47
C VAL A 842 -26.95 9.78 29.44
N MET A 843 -25.97 10.66 29.70
CA MET A 843 -24.92 10.41 30.69
C MET A 843 -25.48 10.23 32.11
N GLY A 844 -26.44 11.06 32.51
CA GLY A 844 -27.11 10.93 33.80
C GLY A 844 -27.88 9.61 33.93
N ASP A 845 -28.57 9.18 32.88
CA ASP A 845 -29.32 7.92 32.85
C ASP A 845 -28.39 6.70 32.92
N PHE A 846 -27.26 6.73 32.21
CA PHE A 846 -26.20 5.72 32.31
C PHE A 846 -25.68 5.57 33.74
N VAL A 847 -25.37 6.68 34.42
CA VAL A 847 -24.90 6.64 35.81
C VAL A 847 -25.97 6.09 36.75
N ARG A 848 -27.23 6.57 36.63
CA ARG A 848 -28.32 6.07 37.48
C ARG A 848 -28.56 4.57 37.31
N ALA A 849 -28.33 4.03 36.10
CA ALA A 849 -28.46 2.62 35.79
C ALA A 849 -27.33 1.74 36.36
N GLY A 850 -26.22 2.32 36.83
CA GLY A 850 -25.08 1.59 37.41
C GLY A 850 -23.73 1.90 36.77
N GLY A 851 -23.72 2.70 35.69
CA GLY A 851 -22.49 3.11 35.02
C GLY A 851 -21.61 4.04 35.86
N THR A 852 -20.33 4.11 35.52
CA THR A 852 -19.38 5.07 36.12
C THR A 852 -18.99 6.14 35.10
N LEU A 853 -19.25 7.41 35.42
CA LEU A 853 -18.84 8.54 34.58
C LEU A 853 -17.54 9.16 35.12
N ILE A 854 -16.51 9.26 34.29
CA ILE A 854 -15.18 9.75 34.69
C ILE A 854 -14.84 10.97 33.84
N ALA A 855 -14.53 12.11 34.47
CA ALA A 855 -14.08 13.31 33.78
C ALA A 855 -12.75 13.80 34.36
N ASP A 856 -11.88 14.37 33.50
CA ASP A 856 -10.64 14.98 33.96
C ASP A 856 -10.87 16.40 34.49
N VAL A 857 -11.12 17.39 33.62
CA VAL A 857 -11.32 18.80 33.97
C VAL A 857 -12.50 19.39 33.22
N ARG A 858 -13.18 20.33 33.87
CA ARG A 858 -14.20 21.20 33.25
C ARG A 858 -15.32 20.50 32.46
N PRO A 859 -15.91 19.37 32.94
CA PRO A 859 -16.98 18.73 32.18
C PRO A 859 -18.21 19.64 32.03
N GLY A 860 -18.61 19.90 30.79
CA GLY A 860 -19.87 20.55 30.41
C GLY A 860 -20.01 22.02 30.85
N LEU A 861 -18.97 22.84 30.63
CA LEU A 861 -19.02 24.30 30.83
C LEU A 861 -19.76 25.06 29.72
N TYR A 862 -19.80 24.47 28.52
CA TYR A 862 -20.48 25.01 27.36
C TYR A 862 -21.56 24.06 26.88
N ASP A 863 -22.57 24.57 26.17
CA ASP A 863 -23.53 23.73 25.46
C ASP A 863 -22.94 23.13 24.16
N GLY A 864 -23.76 22.38 23.42
CA GLY A 864 -23.36 21.75 22.16
C GLY A 864 -22.98 22.72 21.03
N HIS A 865 -23.18 24.03 21.22
CA HIS A 865 -22.78 25.08 20.29
C HIS A 865 -21.64 25.94 20.85
N CYS A 866 -20.92 25.48 21.89
CA CYS A 866 -19.88 26.28 22.56
C CYS A 866 -20.41 27.56 23.22
N LYS A 867 -21.70 27.65 23.57
CA LYS A 867 -22.24 28.75 24.37
C LYS A 867 -21.86 28.56 25.84
N PRO A 868 -21.23 29.55 26.50
CA PRO A 868 -20.95 29.46 27.93
C PRO A 868 -22.23 29.28 28.74
N LEU A 869 -22.21 28.39 29.73
CA LEU A 869 -23.32 28.17 30.66
C LEU A 869 -23.04 28.86 32.01
N ASP A 870 -24.05 29.52 32.58
CA ASP A 870 -23.96 30.11 33.93
C ASP A 870 -23.66 29.04 35.00
N LYS A 871 -24.18 27.82 34.78
CA LYS A 871 -23.91 26.63 35.59
C LYS A 871 -23.62 25.47 34.65
N GLY A 872 -22.46 24.84 34.82
CA GLY A 872 -22.08 23.68 34.00
C GLY A 872 -23.09 22.55 34.11
N VAL A 873 -23.47 21.96 32.97
CA VAL A 873 -24.60 21.03 32.84
C VAL A 873 -24.41 19.73 33.62
N LEU A 874 -23.16 19.34 33.88
CA LEU A 874 -22.82 18.12 34.65
C LEU A 874 -22.39 18.40 36.09
N GLY A 875 -22.32 19.66 36.54
CA GLY A 875 -21.79 20.02 37.87
C GLY A 875 -22.51 19.28 39.00
N GLY A 876 -23.84 19.34 39.01
CA GLY A 876 -24.67 18.64 40.01
C GLY A 876 -24.54 17.12 39.94
N LEU A 877 -24.32 16.55 38.75
CA LEU A 877 -24.10 15.11 38.59
C LEU A 877 -22.77 14.67 39.23
N PHE A 878 -21.71 15.48 39.06
CA PHE A 878 -20.40 15.27 39.70
C PHE A 878 -20.34 15.69 41.18
N GLY A 879 -21.42 16.23 41.74
CA GLY A 879 -21.45 16.70 43.12
C GLY A 879 -20.56 17.92 43.35
N VAL A 880 -20.51 18.84 42.38
CA VAL A 880 -19.72 20.07 42.43
C VAL A 880 -20.51 21.29 41.95
N THR A 881 -20.13 22.45 42.45
CA THR A 881 -20.47 23.75 41.89
C THR A 881 -19.18 24.46 41.45
N ARG A 882 -19.31 25.64 40.84
CA ARG A 882 -18.18 26.38 40.28
C ARG A 882 -18.26 27.85 40.64
N LYS A 883 -17.09 28.43 40.92
CA LYS A 883 -16.82 29.87 40.87
C LYS A 883 -16.71 30.32 39.40
N PRO A 884 -16.61 31.64 39.11
CA PRO A 884 -16.24 32.09 37.77
C PRO A 884 -15.00 31.35 37.24
N SER A 885 -15.01 31.04 35.94
CA SER A 885 -13.90 30.33 35.28
C SER A 885 -12.57 31.06 35.52
N ALA A 886 -11.51 30.27 35.67
CA ALA A 886 -10.15 30.76 35.82
C ALA A 886 -9.16 29.83 35.10
N SER A 887 -7.98 30.35 34.81
CA SER A 887 -6.89 29.59 34.24
C SER A 887 -6.40 28.48 35.19
N ALA A 888 -5.86 27.40 34.63
CA ALA A 888 -5.35 26.25 35.38
C ALA A 888 -4.24 26.65 36.36
N VAL A 889 -4.28 26.07 37.56
CA VAL A 889 -3.21 26.19 38.56
C VAL A 889 -2.34 24.95 38.52
N MET A 890 -1.02 25.14 38.45
CA MET A 890 -0.04 24.06 38.57
C MET A 890 0.35 23.88 40.03
N ALA A 891 -0.02 22.75 40.63
CA ALA A 891 0.26 22.48 42.04
C ALA A 891 0.50 20.99 42.31
N PRO A 892 1.34 20.63 43.30
CA PRO A 892 1.52 19.25 43.75
C PRO A 892 0.18 18.65 44.20
N ALA A 893 -0.22 17.56 43.57
CA ALA A 893 -1.40 16.80 43.96
C ALA A 893 -1.10 15.96 45.21
N LYS A 894 -2.10 15.83 46.08
CA LYS A 894 -2.13 14.85 47.17
C LYS A 894 -3.51 14.19 47.18
N ILE A 895 -3.57 12.91 46.83
CA ILE A 895 -4.79 12.09 46.78
C ILE A 895 -4.56 10.86 47.66
N ALA A 896 -5.35 10.73 48.72
CA ALA A 896 -5.26 9.61 49.65
C ALA A 896 -6.66 9.16 50.05
N GLY A 897 -6.97 7.87 49.88
CA GLY A 897 -8.30 7.35 50.16
C GLY A 897 -8.49 5.92 49.71
N THR A 898 -9.75 5.50 49.55
CA THR A 898 -10.10 4.16 49.06
C THR A 898 -11.02 4.26 47.85
N LEU A 899 -10.63 3.60 46.76
CA LEU A 899 -11.43 3.43 45.55
C LEU A 899 -11.51 1.93 45.23
N ALA A 900 -12.70 1.38 44.99
CA ALA A 900 -12.88 -0.05 44.68
C ALA A 900 -12.26 -1.02 45.71
N ASN A 901 -12.32 -0.67 47.00
CA ASN A 901 -11.65 -1.39 48.11
C ASN A 901 -10.11 -1.44 47.99
N GLN A 902 -9.50 -0.58 47.17
CA GLN A 902 -8.06 -0.42 47.04
C GLN A 902 -7.64 0.90 47.69
N SER A 903 -6.62 0.84 48.53
CA SER A 903 -6.01 2.05 49.09
C SER A 903 -5.23 2.76 48.00
N VAL A 904 -5.51 4.04 47.77
CA VAL A 904 -4.77 4.90 46.86
C VAL A 904 -3.99 5.92 47.67
N ASN A 905 -2.71 6.10 47.33
CA ASN A 905 -1.86 7.16 47.86
C ASN A 905 -0.99 7.71 46.72
N PHE A 906 -1.35 8.88 46.21
CA PHE A 906 -0.67 9.55 45.12
C PHE A 906 -0.34 10.98 45.53
N GLU A 907 0.95 11.30 45.64
CA GLU A 907 1.40 12.61 46.08
C GLU A 907 2.67 13.09 45.36
N GLY A 908 2.93 14.40 45.42
CA GLY A 908 4.20 15.00 44.99
C GLY A 908 4.33 15.30 43.49
N VAL A 909 3.32 14.96 42.68
CA VAL A 909 3.29 15.28 41.25
C VAL A 909 2.49 16.56 41.01
N SER A 910 3.12 17.56 40.38
CA SER A 910 2.45 18.81 40.03
C SER A 910 1.51 18.64 38.83
N LEU A 911 0.21 18.87 39.02
CA LEU A 911 -0.83 18.71 38.01
C LEU A 911 -1.53 20.04 37.68
N LYS A 912 -2.05 20.16 36.45
CA LYS A 912 -2.89 21.32 36.05
C LYS A 912 -4.29 21.11 36.59
N CYS A 913 -4.68 21.90 37.59
CA CYS A 913 -5.94 21.73 38.30
C CYS A 913 -6.86 22.94 38.06
N ASP A 914 -8.17 22.74 38.16
CA ASP A 914 -9.15 23.82 38.05
C ASP A 914 -9.46 24.40 39.43
N PRO A 915 -9.01 25.65 39.73
CA PRO A 915 -9.24 26.26 41.03
C PRO A 915 -10.69 26.74 41.23
N SER A 916 -11.52 26.73 40.18
CA SER A 916 -12.91 27.20 40.24
C SER A 916 -13.86 26.16 40.85
N VAL A 917 -13.46 24.89 40.93
CA VAL A 917 -14.32 23.79 41.40
C VAL A 917 -14.50 23.83 42.91
N VAL A 918 -15.75 23.75 43.35
CA VAL A 918 -16.15 23.67 44.76
C VAL A 918 -16.97 22.40 44.96
N VAL A 919 -16.63 21.59 45.96
CA VAL A 919 -17.37 20.36 46.28
C VAL A 919 -18.76 20.74 46.79
N ALA A 920 -19.79 20.11 46.23
CA ALA A 920 -21.20 20.32 46.55
C ALA A 920 -21.97 18.99 46.46
N GLY A 921 -21.81 18.14 47.47
CA GLY A 921 -22.46 16.82 47.57
C GLY A 921 -21.54 15.64 47.20
N GLY A 922 -20.46 15.88 46.45
CA GLY A 922 -19.40 14.88 46.25
C GLY A 922 -18.44 14.77 47.45
N THR A 923 -17.53 13.81 47.39
CA THR A 923 -16.44 13.62 48.37
C THR A 923 -15.09 13.69 47.65
N ALA A 924 -14.28 14.70 47.97
CA ALA A 924 -12.91 14.80 47.46
C ALA A 924 -11.98 13.85 48.20
N LEU A 925 -11.14 13.11 47.47
CA LEU A 925 -10.10 12.25 48.05
C LEU A 925 -8.75 12.96 48.21
N GLY A 926 -8.67 14.22 47.82
CA GLY A 926 -7.42 14.96 47.82
C GLY A 926 -7.56 16.42 47.43
N SER A 927 -6.44 17.12 47.36
CA SER A 927 -6.35 18.48 46.86
C SER A 927 -4.99 18.76 46.20
N ALA A 928 -4.94 19.83 45.42
CA ALA A 928 -3.71 20.51 45.00
C ALA A 928 -3.88 21.99 45.32
N GLN A 929 -3.12 22.49 46.31
CA GLN A 929 -3.47 23.73 47.02
C GLN A 929 -4.93 23.66 47.50
N ASP A 930 -5.75 24.65 47.12
CA ASP A 930 -7.18 24.74 47.49
C ASP A 930 -8.11 24.01 46.50
N ALA A 931 -7.59 23.52 45.36
CA ALA A 931 -8.41 22.84 44.36
C ALA A 931 -8.69 21.39 44.81
N PRO A 932 -9.98 20.98 44.98
CA PRO A 932 -10.32 19.60 45.35
C PRO A 932 -10.03 18.65 44.18
N LEU A 933 -9.47 17.49 44.48
CA LEU A 933 -9.10 16.46 43.49
C LEU A 933 -9.83 15.14 43.73
N CYS A 934 -10.03 14.38 42.66
CA CYS A 934 -10.65 13.04 42.65
C CYS A 934 -11.95 13.02 43.48
N ILE A 935 -12.93 13.78 43.02
CA ILE A 935 -14.22 13.97 43.66
C ILE A 935 -15.16 12.84 43.23
N VAL A 936 -15.59 12.03 44.18
CA VAL A 936 -16.50 10.90 43.96
C VAL A 936 -17.90 11.30 44.40
N ASN A 937 -18.90 11.03 43.56
CA ASN A 937 -20.31 11.23 43.89
C ASN A 937 -21.13 9.99 43.54
N LYS A 938 -21.98 9.52 44.46
CA LYS A 938 -22.88 8.37 44.22
C LYS A 938 -24.21 8.88 43.67
N VAL A 939 -24.65 8.32 42.55
CA VAL A 939 -25.89 8.74 41.88
C VAL A 939 -26.65 7.52 41.39
N GLY A 940 -27.85 7.30 41.94
CA GLY A 940 -28.62 6.09 41.65
C GLY A 940 -27.83 4.82 42.02
N LYS A 941 -27.71 3.88 41.07
CA LYS A 941 -26.91 2.65 41.26
C LYS A 941 -25.43 2.81 40.90
N GLY A 942 -25.07 3.90 40.23
CA GLY A 942 -23.71 4.14 39.75
C GLY A 942 -23.01 5.26 40.51
N GLN A 943 -22.02 5.85 39.86
CA GLN A 943 -21.22 6.92 40.44
C GLN A 943 -20.58 7.81 39.37
N THR A 944 -20.08 8.95 39.80
CA THR A 944 -19.24 9.83 38.99
C THR A 944 -17.92 10.11 39.69
N ILE A 945 -16.85 10.29 38.91
CA ILE A 945 -15.52 10.65 39.39
C ILE A 945 -15.01 11.84 38.57
N LEU A 946 -14.84 13.00 39.20
CA LEU A 946 -14.17 14.15 38.62
C LEU A 946 -12.74 14.20 39.15
N LEU A 947 -11.73 14.01 38.29
CA LEU A 947 -10.32 14.09 38.69
C LEU A 947 -9.96 15.50 39.15
N ASN A 948 -10.51 16.50 38.46
CA ASN A 948 -10.21 17.92 38.57
C ASN A 948 -8.75 18.29 38.27
N PHE A 949 -8.06 17.45 37.50
CA PHE A 949 -6.75 17.74 36.94
C PHE A 949 -6.65 17.27 35.49
N SER A 950 -5.87 17.96 34.68
CA SER A 950 -5.71 17.64 33.26
C SER A 950 -4.88 16.39 33.06
N MET A 951 -5.35 15.48 32.19
CA MET A 951 -4.55 14.32 31.78
C MET A 951 -3.37 14.70 30.87
N THR A 952 -3.38 15.89 30.27
CA THR A 952 -2.30 16.33 29.36
C THR A 952 -0.92 16.41 30.03
N ASN A 953 -0.86 16.63 31.34
CA ASN A 953 0.37 16.62 32.11
C ASN A 953 0.39 15.56 33.22
N TYR A 954 -0.47 14.55 33.11
CA TYR A 954 -0.41 13.39 33.99
C TYR A 954 0.82 12.52 33.64
N PRO A 955 1.50 11.89 34.62
CA PRO A 955 2.67 11.05 34.34
C PRO A 955 2.40 9.94 33.33
N ALA A 956 3.26 9.81 32.31
CA ALA A 956 3.17 8.76 31.32
C ALA A 956 3.45 7.39 31.97
N LEU A 957 2.43 6.53 32.04
CA LEU A 957 2.49 5.26 32.80
C LEU A 957 3.52 4.25 32.25
N GLY A 958 3.91 4.37 30.99
CA GLY A 958 4.93 3.51 30.37
C GLY A 958 6.37 3.91 30.67
N ALA A 959 6.63 5.13 31.13
CA ALA A 959 7.99 5.59 31.40
C ALA A 959 8.58 4.93 32.65
N SER A 960 9.88 4.60 32.63
CA SER A 960 10.55 3.89 33.74
C SER A 960 10.58 4.69 35.04
N GLN A 961 10.65 6.02 34.95
CA GLN A 961 10.72 6.93 36.10
C GLN A 961 9.35 7.27 36.69
N THR A 962 8.24 6.88 36.05
CA THR A 962 6.91 7.21 36.54
C THR A 962 6.59 6.43 37.83
N PRO A 963 6.22 7.10 38.94
CA PRO A 963 5.86 6.42 40.18
C PRO A 963 4.72 5.41 39.97
N GLU A 964 4.80 4.21 40.55
CA GLU A 964 3.72 3.21 40.41
C GLU A 964 2.41 3.72 41.02
N ALA A 965 2.47 4.59 42.02
CA ALA A 965 1.31 5.29 42.59
C ALA A 965 0.43 6.00 41.54
N ALA A 966 1.01 6.45 40.41
CA ALA A 966 0.24 7.00 39.30
C ALA A 966 -0.59 5.91 38.60
N ALA A 967 0.04 4.78 38.29
CA ALA A 967 -0.65 3.63 37.70
C ALA A 967 -1.70 3.06 38.67
N ASP A 968 -1.41 3.00 39.97
CA ASP A 968 -2.33 2.54 41.01
C ASP A 968 -3.57 3.43 41.11
N LEU A 969 -3.41 4.76 41.06
CA LEU A 969 -4.54 5.69 41.04
C LEU A 969 -5.45 5.45 39.84
N MET A 970 -4.89 5.41 38.62
CA MET A 970 -5.67 5.18 37.40
C MET A 970 -6.33 3.80 37.38
N ARG A 971 -5.62 2.76 37.85
CA ARG A 971 -6.15 1.41 38.00
C ARG A 971 -7.31 1.38 38.98
N ALA A 972 -7.20 2.03 40.12
CA ALA A 972 -8.26 2.06 41.13
C ALA A 972 -9.50 2.83 40.65
N ILE A 973 -9.30 3.95 39.91
CA ILE A 973 -10.39 4.69 39.27
C ILE A 973 -11.17 3.79 38.30
N LEU A 974 -10.48 3.09 37.39
CA LEU A 974 -11.14 2.19 36.44
C LEU A 974 -11.75 0.94 37.14
N ALA A 975 -11.06 0.37 38.13
CA ALA A 975 -11.55 -0.74 38.91
C ALA A 975 -12.84 -0.40 39.68
N SER A 976 -13.05 0.86 40.05
CA SER A 976 -14.29 1.32 40.68
C SER A 976 -15.52 1.19 39.77
N ALA A 977 -15.30 1.13 38.46
CA ALA A 977 -16.33 0.82 37.45
C ALA A 977 -16.46 -0.70 37.19
N GLY A 978 -15.69 -1.56 37.86
CA GLY A 978 -15.64 -3.00 37.58
C GLY A 978 -14.83 -3.36 36.34
N VAL A 979 -13.89 -2.49 35.94
CA VAL A 979 -12.96 -2.73 34.83
C VAL A 979 -11.66 -3.33 35.36
N ALA A 980 -11.20 -4.42 34.73
CA ALA A 980 -9.95 -5.10 35.06
C ALA A 980 -9.33 -5.75 33.82
N PRO A 981 -7.99 -5.86 33.74
CA PRO A 981 -7.32 -6.54 32.64
C PRO A 981 -7.66 -8.03 32.68
N THR A 982 -7.93 -8.63 31.52
CA THR A 982 -8.18 -10.08 31.44
C THR A 982 -6.88 -10.88 31.42
N VAL A 983 -5.81 -10.29 30.90
CA VAL A 983 -4.48 -10.90 30.79
C VAL A 983 -3.52 -9.97 31.53
N GLU A 984 -2.74 -10.51 32.45
CA GLU A 984 -1.73 -9.74 33.18
C GLU A 984 -0.35 -10.05 32.62
N ALA A 985 0.43 -9.02 32.35
CA ALA A 985 1.85 -9.13 32.01
C ALA A 985 2.69 -8.60 33.17
N ARG A 986 3.66 -9.41 33.61
CA ARG A 986 4.60 -9.07 34.69
C ARG A 986 6.04 -9.24 34.22
N ASP A 987 6.93 -8.42 34.76
CA ASP A 987 8.37 -8.61 34.58
C ASP A 987 8.88 -9.78 35.44
N GLN A 988 10.18 -10.07 35.34
CA GLN A 988 10.82 -11.12 36.14
C GLN A 988 10.80 -10.84 37.66
N LYS A 989 10.61 -9.58 38.06
CA LYS A 989 10.50 -9.16 39.48
C LYS A 989 9.06 -9.22 39.99
N GLY A 990 8.09 -9.64 39.15
CA GLY A 990 6.67 -9.70 39.48
C GLY A 990 5.95 -8.34 39.42
N GLN A 991 6.64 -7.29 38.98
CA GLN A 991 6.08 -5.94 38.83
C GLN A 991 5.27 -5.83 37.54
N ARG A 992 4.47 -4.76 37.41
CA ARG A 992 3.74 -4.47 36.16
C ARG A 992 4.73 -4.35 35.02
N PHE A 993 4.49 -5.09 33.94
CA PHE A 993 5.28 -4.93 32.72
C PHE A 993 4.88 -3.62 32.03
N ARG A 994 5.79 -2.66 31.95
CA ARG A 994 5.55 -1.31 31.39
C ARG A 994 5.73 -1.28 29.88
N ASN A 995 5.14 -0.29 29.20
CA ASN A 995 5.29 -0.08 27.76
C ASN A 995 4.94 -1.33 26.97
N LEU A 996 3.76 -1.89 27.24
CA LEU A 996 3.24 -3.07 26.57
C LEU A 996 1.74 -2.91 26.32
N GLU A 997 1.39 -2.87 25.04
CA GLU A 997 0.02 -2.96 24.59
C GLU A 997 -0.40 -4.43 24.55
N THR A 998 -1.55 -4.73 25.17
CA THR A 998 -2.21 -6.04 25.10
C THR A 998 -3.54 -5.89 24.38
N VAL A 999 -3.62 -6.41 23.17
CA VAL A 999 -4.82 -6.33 22.31
C VAL A 999 -5.46 -7.70 22.20
N ARG A 1000 -6.80 -7.75 22.14
CA ARG A 1000 -7.54 -9.00 22.09
C ARG A 1000 -8.59 -9.01 20.99
N TRP A 1001 -8.71 -10.16 20.34
CA TRP A 1001 -9.82 -10.48 19.45
C TRP A 1001 -10.50 -11.78 19.91
N ARG A 1002 -11.80 -11.87 19.69
CA ARG A 1002 -12.60 -13.06 19.90
C ARG A 1002 -13.04 -13.65 18.57
N ASN A 1003 -12.85 -14.95 18.43
CA ASN A 1003 -13.24 -15.75 17.28
C ASN A 1003 -13.90 -17.03 17.77
N GLY A 1004 -15.23 -16.99 17.88
CA GLY A 1004 -15.97 -18.02 18.61
C GLY A 1004 -15.49 -18.13 20.06
N SER A 1005 -15.04 -19.32 20.49
CA SER A 1005 -14.46 -19.51 21.83
C SER A 1005 -12.96 -19.21 21.93
N THR A 1006 -12.30 -18.90 20.80
CA THR A 1006 -10.87 -18.61 20.76
C THR A 1006 -10.62 -17.14 21.06
N ASP A 1007 -9.66 -16.87 21.95
CA ASP A 1007 -9.11 -15.54 22.15
C ASP A 1007 -7.76 -15.42 21.43
N LEU A 1008 -7.65 -14.47 20.52
CA LEU A 1008 -6.38 -14.08 19.92
C LEU A 1008 -5.83 -12.89 20.73
N ILE A 1009 -4.57 -12.95 21.14
CA ILE A 1009 -3.92 -11.89 21.91
C ILE A 1009 -2.71 -11.40 21.12
N ALA A 1010 -2.58 -10.07 20.97
CA ALA A 1010 -1.34 -9.45 20.56
C ALA A 1010 -0.66 -8.80 21.77
N LEU A 1011 0.65 -9.01 21.87
CA LEU A 1011 1.54 -8.29 22.78
C LEU A 1011 2.47 -7.43 21.93
N PHE A 1012 2.45 -6.12 22.12
CA PHE A 1012 3.21 -5.19 21.30
C PHE A 1012 3.80 -4.05 22.13
N ARG A 1013 5.08 -3.77 21.88
CA ARG A 1013 5.84 -2.68 22.48
C ARG A 1013 6.47 -1.87 21.37
N GLU A 1014 6.24 -0.57 21.34
CA GLU A 1014 6.77 0.28 20.26
C GLU A 1014 8.26 0.61 20.42
N THR A 1015 8.77 0.70 21.64
CA THR A 1015 10.14 1.15 21.95
C THR A 1015 10.68 0.48 23.22
N GLY A 1016 11.99 0.57 23.48
CA GLY A 1016 12.61 0.04 24.70
C GLY A 1016 13.59 -1.10 24.42
N ALA A 1017 13.87 -1.92 25.44
CA ALA A 1017 14.74 -3.08 25.32
C ALA A 1017 13.95 -4.39 25.13
N GLN A 1018 14.64 -5.42 24.63
CA GLN A 1018 14.12 -6.78 24.65
C GLN A 1018 14.10 -7.31 26.08
N GLU A 1019 12.94 -7.79 26.54
CA GLU A 1019 12.73 -8.22 27.92
C GLU A 1019 11.79 -9.42 27.99
N GLU A 1020 11.96 -10.29 28.99
CA GLU A 1020 11.02 -11.39 29.22
C GLU A 1020 9.80 -10.93 30.02
N ALA A 1021 8.62 -11.30 29.53
CA ALA A 1021 7.34 -11.08 30.21
C ALA A 1021 6.74 -12.42 30.64
N ARG A 1022 6.25 -12.46 31.88
CA ARG A 1022 5.41 -13.53 32.42
C ARG A 1022 3.95 -13.15 32.18
N ILE A 1023 3.25 -13.96 31.39
CA ILE A 1023 1.86 -13.74 30.97
C ILE A 1023 0.95 -14.65 31.78
N LYS A 1024 0.02 -14.07 32.53
CA LYS A 1024 -0.95 -14.77 33.37
C LYS A 1024 -2.35 -14.68 32.76
N LEU A 1025 -2.97 -15.84 32.61
CA LEU A 1025 -4.27 -16.04 31.99
C LEU A 1025 -5.39 -16.17 33.03
N PRO A 1026 -6.65 -15.83 32.69
CA PRO A 1026 -7.75 -15.90 33.65
C PRO A 1026 -8.08 -17.34 34.06
N SER A 1027 -7.83 -18.30 33.17
CA SER A 1027 -7.99 -19.73 33.43
C SER A 1027 -7.00 -20.55 32.57
N PRO A 1028 -6.73 -21.83 32.91
CA PRO A 1028 -5.86 -22.68 32.10
C PRO A 1028 -6.46 -22.99 30.72
N CYS A 1029 -5.77 -22.63 29.64
CA CYS A 1029 -6.17 -22.87 28.25
C CYS A 1029 -4.99 -23.35 27.40
N TYR A 1030 -5.24 -23.83 26.17
CA TYR A 1030 -4.17 -24.20 25.24
C TYR A 1030 -3.66 -22.96 24.51
N VAL A 1031 -2.34 -22.77 24.54
CA VAL A 1031 -1.67 -21.58 23.99
C VAL A 1031 -0.85 -21.95 22.76
N TYR A 1032 -0.97 -21.16 21.70
CA TYR A 1032 -0.19 -21.29 20.46
C TYR A 1032 0.48 -19.97 20.13
N ASP A 1033 1.80 -20.00 19.92
CA ASP A 1033 2.56 -18.86 19.41
C ASP A 1033 2.46 -18.85 17.88
N LEU A 1034 1.73 -17.88 17.34
CA LEU A 1034 1.43 -17.80 15.91
C LEU A 1034 2.62 -17.30 15.08
N ARG A 1035 3.60 -16.65 15.71
CA ARG A 1035 4.81 -16.16 15.01
C ARG A 1035 5.89 -17.21 14.98
N GLN A 1036 6.14 -17.87 16.11
CA GLN A 1036 7.08 -18.97 16.21
C GLN A 1036 6.49 -20.31 15.75
N ARG A 1037 5.20 -20.33 15.40
CA ARG A 1037 4.50 -21.46 14.78
C ARG A 1037 4.58 -22.74 15.64
N ARG A 1038 4.31 -22.60 16.94
CA ARG A 1038 4.41 -23.71 17.92
C ARG A 1038 3.34 -23.68 19.00
N SER A 1039 2.98 -24.85 19.51
CA SER A 1039 2.12 -24.99 20.69
C SER A 1039 2.94 -24.93 21.99
N LEU A 1040 2.42 -24.23 22.99
CA LEU A 1040 2.95 -24.22 24.36
C LEU A 1040 2.16 -25.17 25.29
N GLY A 1041 1.20 -25.92 24.76
CA GLY A 1041 0.33 -26.80 25.54
C GLY A 1041 -0.68 -26.04 26.41
N ARG A 1042 -1.23 -26.72 27.42
CA ARG A 1042 -2.23 -26.15 28.33
C ARG A 1042 -1.53 -25.35 29.44
N GLN A 1043 -1.69 -24.03 29.43
CA GLN A 1043 -1.02 -23.10 30.33
C GLN A 1043 -2.04 -22.22 31.06
N ARG A 1044 -1.76 -21.90 32.33
CA ARG A 1044 -2.38 -20.78 33.06
C ARG A 1044 -1.46 -19.57 33.11
N GLU A 1045 -0.17 -19.82 32.99
CA GLU A 1045 0.89 -18.83 32.98
C GLU A 1045 2.00 -19.33 32.05
N PHE A 1046 2.61 -18.44 31.28
CA PHE A 1046 3.75 -18.76 30.42
C PHE A 1046 4.67 -17.55 30.28
N THR A 1047 5.91 -17.79 29.84
CA THR A 1047 6.90 -16.73 29.58
C THR A 1047 7.06 -16.53 28.08
N THR A 1048 7.23 -15.28 27.66
CA THR A 1048 7.60 -14.92 26.30
C THR A 1048 8.56 -13.73 26.29
N THR A 1049 9.39 -13.64 25.27
CA THR A 1049 10.28 -12.49 25.05
C THR A 1049 9.53 -11.40 24.29
N ILE A 1050 9.41 -10.21 24.86
CA ILE A 1050 8.87 -9.03 24.17
C ILE A 1050 10.01 -8.35 23.42
N ILE A 1051 9.84 -8.21 22.10
CA ILE A 1051 10.80 -7.54 21.22
C ILE A 1051 10.19 -6.19 20.80
N PRO A 1052 10.85 -5.06 21.08
CA PRO A 1052 10.40 -3.74 20.61
C PRO A 1052 10.16 -3.71 19.10
N SER A 1053 9.17 -2.93 18.68
CA SER A 1053 8.72 -2.77 17.30
C SER A 1053 8.21 -4.05 16.63
N ARG A 1054 8.05 -5.17 17.36
CA ARG A 1054 7.53 -6.42 16.81
C ARG A 1054 6.38 -6.93 17.66
N ALA A 1055 5.19 -7.05 17.08
CA ALA A 1055 4.06 -7.66 17.78
C ALA A 1055 4.23 -9.18 17.85
N ILE A 1056 3.73 -9.79 18.92
CA ILE A 1056 3.67 -11.25 19.09
C ILE A 1056 2.21 -11.63 19.24
N PHE A 1057 1.81 -12.71 18.57
CA PHE A 1057 0.42 -13.16 18.56
C PHE A 1057 0.30 -14.54 19.18
N PHE A 1058 -0.66 -14.70 20.08
CA PHE A 1058 -1.04 -15.97 20.68
C PHE A 1058 -2.49 -16.30 20.38
N ALA A 1059 -2.77 -17.55 20.05
CA ALA A 1059 -4.13 -18.08 20.09
C ALA A 1059 -4.34 -18.86 21.40
N LEU A 1060 -5.41 -18.52 22.11
CA LEU A 1060 -5.85 -19.18 23.33
C LEU A 1060 -7.15 -19.94 23.06
N THR A 1061 -7.13 -21.25 23.26
CA THR A 1061 -8.27 -22.13 22.99
C THR A 1061 -8.64 -22.97 24.21
N PRO A 1062 -9.92 -23.26 24.45
CA PRO A 1062 -10.34 -24.08 25.58
C PRO A 1062 -9.92 -25.56 25.43
N SER A 1063 -9.71 -26.04 24.21
CA SER A 1063 -9.30 -27.42 23.90
C SER A 1063 -8.18 -27.47 22.87
N SER A 1064 -7.40 -28.55 22.84
CA SER A 1064 -6.31 -28.73 21.88
C SER A 1064 -6.82 -28.78 20.43
N VAL A 1065 -6.17 -28.03 19.53
CA VAL A 1065 -6.50 -27.98 18.10
C VAL A 1065 -6.01 -29.27 17.43
N GLN A 1066 -6.88 -29.89 16.63
CA GLN A 1066 -6.62 -31.21 16.00
C GLN A 1066 -5.99 -31.11 14.59
N GLY A 1067 -5.58 -29.91 14.16
CA GLY A 1067 -5.09 -29.64 12.81
C GLY A 1067 -6.20 -29.64 11.74
N ALA A 1068 -5.88 -29.14 10.54
CA ALA A 1068 -6.81 -29.15 9.41
C ALA A 1068 -6.85 -30.53 8.74
N ARG A 1069 -8.06 -31.06 8.54
CA ARG A 1069 -8.33 -32.17 7.65
C ARG A 1069 -8.40 -31.66 6.22
N LEU A 1070 -7.73 -32.37 5.33
CA LEU A 1070 -7.64 -32.08 3.91
C LEU A 1070 -8.10 -33.31 3.14
N ALA A 1071 -9.05 -33.11 2.24
CA ALA A 1071 -9.47 -34.11 1.27
C ALA A 1071 -9.61 -33.47 -0.12
N VAL A 1072 -9.58 -34.30 -1.16
CA VAL A 1072 -9.79 -33.87 -2.55
C VAL A 1072 -10.81 -34.77 -3.21
N SER A 1073 -11.67 -34.18 -4.05
CA SER A 1073 -12.66 -34.92 -4.82
C SER A 1073 -12.81 -34.34 -6.23
N PRO A 1074 -12.60 -35.13 -7.30
CA PRO A 1074 -12.05 -36.49 -7.29
C PRO A 1074 -10.53 -36.51 -7.02
N SER A 1075 -9.99 -37.62 -6.53
CA SER A 1075 -8.52 -37.81 -6.36
C SER A 1075 -7.80 -38.21 -7.65
N ARG A 1076 -8.56 -38.53 -8.71
CA ARG A 1076 -8.09 -38.75 -10.08
C ARG A 1076 -8.85 -37.80 -10.98
N ALA A 1077 -8.13 -36.95 -11.70
CA ALA A 1077 -8.70 -35.91 -12.54
C ALA A 1077 -8.07 -35.97 -13.93
N HIS A 1078 -8.85 -35.62 -14.95
CA HIS A 1078 -8.34 -35.37 -16.28
C HIS A 1078 -7.89 -33.92 -16.43
N GLN A 1079 -6.99 -33.67 -17.36
CA GLN A 1079 -6.68 -32.30 -17.78
C GLN A 1079 -7.98 -31.56 -18.19
N GLY A 1080 -8.23 -30.37 -17.63
CA GLY A 1080 -9.46 -29.60 -17.82
C GLY A 1080 -10.50 -29.72 -16.69
N ASP A 1081 -10.34 -30.69 -15.78
CA ASP A 1081 -11.21 -30.87 -14.62
C ASP A 1081 -10.94 -29.83 -13.52
N ILE A 1082 -11.92 -29.68 -12.62
CA ILE A 1082 -11.76 -28.91 -11.38
C ILE A 1082 -11.85 -29.91 -10.22
N VAL A 1083 -10.80 -30.00 -9.42
CA VAL A 1083 -10.78 -30.81 -8.20
C VAL A 1083 -11.28 -29.95 -7.04
N SER A 1084 -12.25 -30.44 -6.28
CA SER A 1084 -12.68 -29.76 -5.04
C SER A 1084 -11.72 -30.12 -3.90
N VAL A 1085 -11.07 -29.10 -3.33
CA VAL A 1085 -10.28 -29.21 -2.10
C VAL A 1085 -11.19 -28.96 -0.92
N LYS A 1086 -11.40 -29.98 -0.11
CA LYS A 1086 -12.28 -29.98 1.06
C LYS A 1086 -11.45 -29.80 2.33
N LEU A 1087 -11.77 -28.76 3.09
CA LEU A 1087 -11.08 -28.39 4.32
C LEU A 1087 -12.04 -28.39 5.51
N GLN A 1088 -11.61 -28.95 6.62
CA GLN A 1088 -12.35 -28.88 7.88
C GLN A 1088 -11.36 -28.86 9.06
N VAL A 1089 -11.64 -28.08 10.10
CA VAL A 1089 -10.93 -28.21 11.39
C VAL A 1089 -11.85 -28.94 12.38
N PRO A 1090 -11.55 -30.21 12.74
CA PRO A 1090 -12.40 -30.98 13.62
C PRO A 1090 -12.55 -30.33 14.99
N LYS A 1091 -13.79 -30.29 15.51
CA LYS A 1091 -14.13 -29.67 16.80
C LYS A 1091 -13.74 -28.18 16.89
N ALA A 1092 -13.57 -27.51 15.76
CA ALA A 1092 -13.38 -26.07 15.73
C ALA A 1092 -14.54 -25.35 16.43
N GLU A 1093 -14.20 -24.42 17.31
CA GLU A 1093 -15.14 -23.56 18.02
C GLU A 1093 -15.07 -22.11 17.52
N GLY A 1094 -14.41 -21.89 16.37
CA GLY A 1094 -14.21 -20.62 15.68
C GLY A 1094 -13.64 -20.89 14.28
N LEU A 1095 -13.17 -19.82 13.62
CA LEU A 1095 -12.48 -19.92 12.33
C LEU A 1095 -10.98 -20.15 12.49
N TYR A 1096 -10.37 -20.81 11.51
CA TYR A 1096 -8.94 -21.09 11.44
C TYR A 1096 -8.45 -20.67 10.06
N ALA A 1097 -7.28 -20.04 10.01
CA ALA A 1097 -6.62 -19.74 8.75
C ALA A 1097 -5.83 -20.95 8.27
N VAL A 1098 -6.12 -21.40 7.04
CA VAL A 1098 -5.41 -22.50 6.40
C VAL A 1098 -4.80 -22.01 5.09
N LYS A 1099 -3.47 -22.02 5.00
CA LYS A 1099 -2.73 -21.69 3.79
C LYS A 1099 -2.62 -22.93 2.91
N LEU A 1100 -3.12 -22.85 1.68
CA LEU A 1100 -2.98 -23.91 0.69
C LEU A 1100 -1.73 -23.69 -0.18
N SER A 1101 -1.12 -24.78 -0.64
CA SER A 1101 -0.17 -24.78 -1.74
C SER A 1101 -0.27 -26.05 -2.57
N ALA A 1102 0.27 -26.04 -3.78
CA ALA A 1102 0.34 -27.23 -4.64
C ALA A 1102 1.75 -27.43 -5.20
N VAL A 1103 2.16 -28.70 -5.33
CA VAL A 1103 3.43 -29.12 -5.91
C VAL A 1103 3.15 -29.94 -7.16
N ALA A 1104 3.73 -29.50 -8.28
CA ALA A 1104 3.62 -30.17 -9.57
C ALA A 1104 4.39 -31.50 -9.58
N PRO A 1105 4.14 -32.41 -10.55
CA PRO A 1105 4.88 -33.67 -10.69
C PRO A 1105 6.40 -33.50 -10.84
N SER A 1106 6.86 -32.31 -11.24
CA SER A 1106 8.29 -31.95 -11.29
C SER A 1106 8.93 -31.72 -9.92
N GLY A 1107 8.15 -31.71 -8.83
CA GLY A 1107 8.60 -31.39 -7.47
C GLY A 1107 8.64 -29.89 -7.17
N LYS A 1108 8.28 -29.02 -8.12
CA LYS A 1108 8.22 -27.57 -7.91
C LYS A 1108 6.86 -27.14 -7.39
N GLU A 1109 6.86 -26.29 -6.37
CA GLU A 1109 5.65 -25.60 -5.90
C GLU A 1109 5.15 -24.65 -7.00
N VAL A 1110 3.84 -24.61 -7.22
CA VAL A 1110 3.21 -23.74 -8.22
C VAL A 1110 2.66 -22.48 -7.56
N GLU A 1111 3.07 -21.33 -8.08
CA GLU A 1111 2.68 -20.03 -7.53
C GLU A 1111 1.19 -19.70 -7.72
N TRP A 1112 0.52 -20.29 -8.72
CA TRP A 1112 -0.87 -19.99 -9.05
C TRP A 1112 -1.88 -20.58 -8.07
N PHE A 1113 -1.47 -21.49 -7.18
CA PHE A 1113 -2.33 -22.06 -6.15
C PHE A 1113 -1.76 -21.79 -4.76
N SER A 1114 -2.08 -20.63 -4.21
CA SER A 1114 -1.64 -20.22 -2.88
C SER A 1114 -2.72 -19.50 -2.04
N PRO A 1115 -4.00 -19.90 -2.05
CA PRO A 1115 -5.03 -19.19 -1.30
C PRO A 1115 -4.90 -19.40 0.22
N VAL A 1116 -5.37 -18.40 0.98
CA VAL A 1116 -5.69 -18.56 2.41
C VAL A 1116 -7.18 -18.78 2.53
N VAL A 1117 -7.59 -19.86 3.19
CA VAL A 1117 -9.00 -20.21 3.38
C VAL A 1117 -9.34 -20.12 4.88
N MET A 1118 -10.44 -19.44 5.21
CA MET A 1118 -11.00 -19.47 6.56
C MET A 1118 -11.85 -20.74 6.73
N VAL A 1119 -11.48 -21.60 7.67
CA VAL A 1119 -12.06 -22.94 7.86
C VAL A 1119 -12.58 -23.07 9.28
N GLY A 1120 -13.78 -23.61 9.45
CA GLY A 1120 -14.37 -23.87 10.76
C GLY A 1120 -14.68 -25.35 10.96
N ARG A 1121 -15.72 -25.61 11.78
CA ARG A 1121 -16.25 -26.95 11.97
C ARG A 1121 -16.98 -27.47 10.74
N GLN A 1122 -17.62 -26.59 9.98
CA GLN A 1122 -18.23 -26.95 8.69
C GLN A 1122 -17.14 -27.09 7.64
N GLU A 1123 -17.31 -28.08 6.76
CA GLU A 1123 -16.42 -28.27 5.62
C GLU A 1123 -16.55 -27.07 4.66
N VAL A 1124 -15.40 -26.57 4.20
CA VAL A 1124 -15.28 -25.52 3.19
C VAL A 1124 -14.62 -26.12 1.96
N GLU A 1125 -15.17 -25.79 0.78
CA GLU A 1125 -14.62 -26.23 -0.50
C GLU A 1125 -13.86 -25.09 -1.19
N THR A 1126 -12.72 -25.42 -1.79
CA THR A 1126 -11.92 -24.50 -2.61
C THR A 1126 -11.53 -25.19 -3.91
N PRO A 1127 -11.72 -24.57 -5.09
CA PRO A 1127 -11.42 -25.20 -6.36
C PRO A 1127 -9.90 -25.28 -6.60
N PHE A 1128 -9.42 -26.45 -7.01
CA PHE A 1128 -8.08 -26.69 -7.57
C PHE A 1128 -8.23 -27.03 -9.06
N PRO A 1129 -8.15 -26.03 -9.96
CA PRO A 1129 -8.34 -26.23 -11.39
C PRO A 1129 -7.12 -26.92 -12.02
N ILE A 1130 -7.35 -27.99 -12.76
CA ILE A 1130 -6.34 -28.66 -13.60
C ILE A 1130 -6.51 -28.14 -15.03
N ALA A 1131 -5.56 -27.36 -15.53
CA ALA A 1131 -5.61 -26.82 -16.87
C ALA A 1131 -5.46 -27.93 -17.93
N VAL A 1132 -5.95 -27.68 -19.15
CA VAL A 1132 -5.90 -28.63 -20.27
C VAL A 1132 -4.46 -29.01 -20.63
N ASN A 1133 -3.49 -28.12 -20.37
CA ASN A 1133 -2.07 -28.32 -20.63
C ASN A 1133 -1.20 -28.49 -19.36
N ASP A 1134 -1.80 -28.65 -18.17
CA ASP A 1134 -1.02 -28.94 -16.96
C ASP A 1134 -0.31 -30.29 -17.08
N PRO A 1135 0.93 -30.46 -16.55
CA PRO A 1135 1.65 -31.72 -16.65
C PRO A 1135 0.90 -32.88 -16.00
N LYS A 1136 0.84 -34.00 -16.73
CA LYS A 1136 0.33 -35.27 -16.23
C LYS A 1136 1.24 -35.82 -15.12
N GLY A 1137 0.65 -36.58 -14.20
CA GLY A 1137 1.36 -37.18 -13.07
C GLY A 1137 0.73 -36.86 -11.73
N THR A 1138 1.47 -37.10 -10.66
CA THR A 1138 1.01 -36.94 -9.29
C THR A 1138 1.30 -35.53 -8.78
N TRP A 1139 0.23 -34.78 -8.51
CA TRP A 1139 0.29 -33.49 -7.84
C TRP A 1139 0.10 -33.68 -6.34
N ALA A 1140 0.76 -32.86 -5.52
CA ALA A 1140 0.52 -32.82 -4.08
C ALA A 1140 -0.13 -31.49 -3.69
N VAL A 1141 -1.31 -31.55 -3.07
CA VAL A 1141 -1.98 -30.39 -2.46
C VAL A 1141 -1.69 -30.42 -0.96
N ARG A 1142 -1.25 -29.28 -0.42
CA ARG A 1142 -0.86 -29.11 0.98
C ARG A 1142 -1.76 -28.08 1.65
N ALA A 1143 -2.07 -28.30 2.92
CA ALA A 1143 -2.80 -27.39 3.78
C ALA A 1143 -2.03 -27.20 5.09
N THR A 1144 -1.64 -25.95 5.38
CA THR A 1144 -0.93 -25.58 6.61
C THR A 1144 -1.83 -24.71 7.47
N GLU A 1145 -2.19 -25.22 8.65
CA GLU A 1145 -3.06 -24.51 9.62
C GLU A 1145 -2.22 -23.57 10.51
N LEU A 1146 -2.70 -22.34 10.72
CA LEU A 1146 -1.93 -21.26 11.35
C LEU A 1146 -1.48 -21.52 12.81
N PHE A 1147 -2.34 -22.09 13.66
CA PHE A 1147 -2.09 -22.18 15.10
C PHE A 1147 -1.06 -23.26 15.44
N THR A 1148 -1.23 -24.43 14.86
CA THR A 1148 -0.38 -25.60 15.10
C THR A 1148 0.80 -25.67 14.13
N ASN A 1149 0.71 -24.97 13.00
CA ASN A 1149 1.61 -25.10 11.85
C ASN A 1149 1.70 -26.54 11.32
N ALA A 1150 0.69 -27.36 11.61
CA ALA A 1150 0.59 -28.71 11.07
C ALA A 1150 0.25 -28.63 9.58
N THR A 1151 1.04 -29.35 8.77
CA THR A 1151 0.77 -29.49 7.34
C THR A 1151 0.19 -30.87 7.07
N THR A 1152 -1.01 -30.88 6.50
CA THR A 1152 -1.63 -32.07 5.91
C THR A 1152 -1.45 -32.03 4.40
N GLN A 1153 -1.22 -33.17 3.77
CA GLN A 1153 -1.09 -33.25 2.31
C GLN A 1153 -1.92 -34.40 1.73
N VAL A 1154 -2.41 -34.19 0.51
CA VAL A 1154 -3.11 -35.21 -0.28
C VAL A 1154 -2.62 -35.19 -1.72
N GLN A 1155 -2.75 -36.31 -2.42
CA GLN A 1155 -2.32 -36.46 -3.80
C GLN A 1155 -3.51 -36.39 -4.76
N VAL A 1156 -3.28 -35.77 -5.92
CA VAL A 1156 -4.20 -35.75 -7.06
C VAL A 1156 -3.46 -36.34 -8.26
N ALA A 1157 -3.98 -37.42 -8.82
CA ALA A 1157 -3.42 -38.03 -10.03
C ALA A 1157 -4.06 -37.40 -11.27
N VAL A 1158 -3.27 -36.67 -12.06
CA VAL A 1158 -3.69 -36.03 -13.31
C VAL A 1158 -3.35 -36.93 -14.50
N ARG A 1159 -4.37 -37.27 -15.31
CA ARG A 1159 -4.27 -38.23 -16.43
C ARG A 1159 -4.55 -37.62 -17.80
#